data_AF-A0A7W3N467-F1
#
_entry.id   AF-A0A7W3N467-F1
#
_cell.length_a   1.000
_cell.length_b   1.000
_cell.length_c   1.000
_cell.angle_alpha   90.00
_cell.angle_beta   90.00
_cell.angle_gamma   90.00
#
_symmetry.space_group_name_H-M   'P 1'
#
loop_
_entity.id
_entity.type
_entity.pdbx_description
1 polymer ?
#
loop_
_entity_poly.entity_id
_entity_poly.type
_entity_poly.pdbx_seq_one_letter_code
_entity_poly.pdbx_strand_id
1 'polypeptide(L)'
;MWFTTTGSQVLTGDVPRLVPAVAKKAEFLAGLYLTMGYTSVKRFELTQYTVYQLFSREVGLRIEYVELLLSRGTDEVRQVLQSTGGELLKTRLPKLTRFLVLDPGDDPIVSEFEDYRVVTYDRFMDTIVDPDAHHSSFTLAEVGEEIPLSGQLLTVDERSGNMTLSQVGDAYELLTETAVSGGNLLVVGRSGSGKTVLLQRLVAAGRDSDVRRYRFYFDMSLKRPDESFPDFITRTLAPCMAVDRIKVFDVFHYFARSGSVVCALDGIDEAVTEHTLAGFVELFTELAQVLSAESVVVMSSRVSFLEDSPQVRRMLDGTALLSERLVQNLYAQGVDPLKVPRFSALRLHENTSPLEVRLTRALGAEEPLPDLLWRHVERTAAEAGLADRMPRLVSFFGRAGLEGRTTFTLIELCNELGIECFTGGRIDFESFRLRPLFRRADADRVTFTHSAYQELFAAEHLRLSSLQGIGRPARLTEQLRAFLYHRSRHEPGSDDCVLPAGTYLVGPSDHLMLREITTPVRFDRYTVTVRRYNEFLAAVERYGSAQWDHPDMPPDVSHQPWIERLRVQDYYSDPAYADHPAICVSWWSAHAFARFEGKRLPTSTEWEAAARGRDGRLFPWGDEIDLQAVNCADAYSDRPLITYETWLEEHDRGRLRDAFPRPVHAHERNRSPFGIHQMVGNVWERTSTILADRGESVICGGSFDNPYRAVQASSKGLAGFRISSNAIGFRCVEEL
;
A
#
# COMPACT_ATOMS: atom_id res chain seq x y z
N MET A 1 -8.79 51.86 26.28
CA MET A 1 -8.42 53.15 25.65
C MET A 1 -6.90 53.33 25.84
N TRP A 2 -6.19 53.98 24.90
CA TRP A 2 -4.71 54.12 24.77
C TRP A 2 -4.02 52.97 23.97
N PHE A 3 -3.15 53.16 22.95
CA PHE A 3 -2.42 54.33 22.45
C PHE A 3 -2.59 54.51 20.91
N THR A 4 -2.86 55.75 20.49
CA THR A 4 -2.67 56.27 19.13
C THR A 4 -2.16 57.69 19.25
N THR A 5 -0.86 57.88 19.12
CA THR A 5 -0.26 59.16 18.75
C THR A 5 1.05 58.87 18.04
N THR A 6 0.97 58.38 16.81
CA THR A 6 2.02 58.65 15.82
C THR A 6 1.67 60.00 15.21
N GLY A 7 2.29 61.06 15.73
CA GLY A 7 2.25 62.40 15.13
C GLY A 7 3.15 62.48 13.91
N SER A 8 2.87 61.67 12.87
CA SER A 8 3.57 61.76 11.59
C SER A 8 2.56 61.97 10.46
N GLN A 9 2.80 63.01 9.66
CA GLN A 9 1.99 63.43 8.51
C GLN A 9 2.08 62.47 7.31
N VAL A 10 2.45 61.20 7.50
CA VAL A 10 2.57 60.20 6.41
C VAL A 10 1.24 59.48 6.13
N LEU A 11 0.18 59.75 6.91
CA LEU A 11 -1.16 59.18 6.71
C LEU A 11 -2.10 60.08 5.88
N THR A 12 -1.58 60.75 4.85
CA THR A 12 -2.41 61.47 3.87
C THR A 12 -2.04 61.04 2.45
N GLY A 13 -2.70 60.02 1.91
CA GLY A 13 -2.98 59.98 0.47
C GLY A 13 -2.79 58.67 -0.26
N ASP A 14 -1.77 57.87 0.04
CA ASP A 14 -1.53 56.57 -0.59
C ASP A 14 -0.86 55.63 0.41
N VAL A 15 -1.56 54.55 0.80
CA VAL A 15 -0.91 53.47 1.56
C VAL A 15 0.17 52.88 0.64
N PRO A 16 1.46 52.83 1.04
CA PRO A 16 2.50 52.27 0.19
C PRO A 16 2.18 50.79 -0.05
N ARG A 17 1.85 50.44 -1.30
CA ARG A 17 1.58 49.05 -1.68
C ARG A 17 2.85 48.23 -1.45
N LEU A 18 2.81 47.30 -0.49
CA LEU A 18 3.92 46.39 -0.22
C LEU A 18 4.37 45.68 -1.51
N VAL A 19 5.67 45.49 -1.66
CA VAL A 19 6.19 44.65 -2.73
C VAL A 19 5.68 43.20 -2.54
N PRO A 20 5.39 42.46 -3.62
CA PRO A 20 4.73 41.16 -3.54
C PRO A 20 5.41 40.15 -2.59
N ALA A 21 6.73 40.14 -2.53
CA ALA A 21 7.48 39.24 -1.65
C ALA A 21 7.25 39.55 -0.15
N VAL A 22 7.27 40.84 0.24
CA VAL A 22 7.03 41.27 1.62
C VAL A 22 5.56 41.09 1.99
N ALA A 23 4.64 41.40 1.07
CA ALA A 23 3.22 41.13 1.24
C ALA A 23 2.96 39.64 1.53
N LYS A 24 3.54 38.74 0.72
CA LYS A 24 3.42 37.28 0.89
C LYS A 24 3.94 36.82 2.26
N LYS A 25 5.09 37.31 2.72
CA LYS A 25 5.64 37.00 4.06
C LYS A 25 4.74 37.50 5.18
N ALA A 26 4.25 38.74 5.08
CA ALA A 26 3.39 39.35 6.10
C ALA A 26 2.02 38.68 6.20
N GLU A 27 1.44 38.27 5.06
CA GLU A 27 0.20 37.49 4.99
C GLU A 27 0.39 36.08 5.55
N PHE A 28 1.53 35.44 5.24
CA PHE A 28 1.88 34.15 5.78
C PHE A 28 2.00 34.18 7.31
N LEU A 29 2.73 35.16 7.88
CA LEU A 29 2.84 35.30 9.33
C LEU A 29 1.50 35.65 9.98
N ALA A 30 0.68 36.50 9.35
CA ALA A 30 -0.66 36.78 9.85
C ALA A 30 -1.51 35.51 9.95
N GLY A 31 -1.55 34.72 8.87
CA GLY A 31 -2.29 33.46 8.85
C GLY A 31 -1.75 32.48 9.90
N LEU A 32 -0.43 32.35 10.03
CA LEU A 32 0.20 31.49 11.03
C LEU A 32 -0.21 31.86 12.47
N TYR A 33 -0.19 33.14 12.83
CA TYR A 33 -0.60 33.60 14.16
C TYR A 33 -2.10 33.41 14.40
N LEU A 34 -2.95 33.62 13.40
CA LEU A 34 -4.37 33.28 13.48
C LEU A 34 -4.58 31.77 13.73
N THR A 35 -3.82 30.93 13.04
CA THR A 35 -3.85 29.47 13.21
C THR A 35 -3.43 29.05 14.63
N MET A 36 -2.43 29.72 15.21
CA MET A 36 -2.02 29.54 16.61
C MET A 36 -3.02 30.10 17.65
N GLY A 37 -4.15 30.66 17.19
CA GLY A 37 -5.24 31.16 18.03
C GLY A 37 -5.10 32.62 18.45
N TYR A 38 -4.19 33.39 17.84
CA TYR A 38 -4.13 34.83 18.05
C TYR A 38 -5.20 35.55 17.21
N THR A 39 -5.50 36.79 17.60
CA THR A 39 -6.30 37.73 16.84
C THR A 39 -5.42 38.88 16.35
N SER A 40 -5.68 39.40 15.15
CA SER A 40 -5.00 40.57 14.62
C SER A 40 -5.56 41.84 15.28
N VAL A 41 -4.71 42.57 15.99
CA VAL A 41 -5.09 43.79 16.72
C VAL A 41 -4.85 45.03 15.85
N LYS A 42 -3.67 45.11 15.22
CA LYS A 42 -3.27 46.22 14.35
C LYS A 42 -2.32 45.75 13.26
N ARG A 43 -2.41 46.36 12.08
CA ARG A 43 -1.46 46.22 10.97
C ARG A 43 -1.20 47.61 10.36
N PHE A 44 0.07 47.95 10.14
CA PHE A 44 0.47 49.19 9.48
C PHE A 44 1.52 48.91 8.41
N GLU A 45 1.29 49.40 7.20
CA GLU A 45 2.27 49.36 6.11
C GLU A 45 3.04 50.67 6.16
N LEU A 46 4.29 50.61 6.64
CA LEU A 46 5.11 51.79 6.95
C LEU A 46 5.88 52.24 5.71
N THR A 47 6.34 51.29 4.90
CA THR A 47 6.99 51.52 3.60
C THR A 47 6.58 50.38 2.64
N GLN A 48 7.08 50.39 1.41
CA GLN A 48 6.89 49.27 0.46
C GLN A 48 7.57 47.97 0.92
N TYR A 49 8.47 48.04 1.90
CA TYR A 49 9.28 46.93 2.40
C TYR A 49 9.14 46.67 3.91
N THR A 50 8.47 47.58 4.64
CA THR A 50 8.34 47.52 6.10
C THR A 50 6.88 47.47 6.52
N VAL A 51 6.52 46.44 7.28
CA VAL A 51 5.16 46.24 7.79
C VAL A 51 5.20 45.86 9.27
N TYR A 52 4.30 46.49 10.02
CA TYR A 52 4.08 46.23 11.43
C TYR A 52 2.80 45.41 11.63
N GLN A 53 2.86 44.41 12.50
CA GLN A 53 1.72 43.57 12.87
C GLN A 53 1.70 43.32 14.38
N LEU A 54 0.54 43.53 15.02
CA LEU A 54 0.31 43.26 16.42
C LEU A 54 -0.78 42.22 16.58
N PHE A 55 -0.48 41.17 17.33
CA PHE A 55 -1.37 40.06 17.62
C PHE A 55 -1.65 39.95 19.12
N SER A 56 -2.81 39.41 19.49
CA SER A 56 -3.13 39.10 20.88
C SER A 56 -3.90 37.80 21.03
N ARG A 57 -3.71 37.10 22.16
CA ARG A 57 -4.44 35.88 22.49
C ARG A 57 -4.78 35.85 23.97
N GLU A 58 -5.98 35.41 24.30
CA GLU A 58 -6.40 35.16 25.68
C GLU A 58 -6.02 33.74 26.09
N VAL A 59 -5.23 33.60 27.16
CA VAL A 59 -4.84 32.32 27.75
C VAL A 59 -5.22 32.33 29.23
N GLY A 60 -6.38 31.77 29.54
CA GLY A 60 -6.98 31.84 30.88
C GLY A 60 -7.31 33.28 31.26
N LEU A 61 -6.64 33.81 32.28
CA LEU A 61 -6.80 35.20 32.75
C LEU A 61 -5.73 36.16 32.21
N ARG A 62 -4.82 35.69 31.35
CA ARG A 62 -3.71 36.48 30.80
C ARG A 62 -3.97 36.78 29.32
N ILE A 63 -3.55 37.96 28.88
CA ILE A 63 -3.48 38.32 27.46
C ILE A 63 -2.02 38.28 27.05
N GLU A 64 -1.72 37.43 26.08
CA GLU A 64 -0.43 37.38 25.39
C GLU A 64 -0.48 38.33 24.20
N TYR A 65 0.58 39.09 23.98
CA TYR A 65 0.74 39.94 22.81
C TYR A 65 1.96 39.50 22.04
N VAL A 66 1.93 39.61 20.71
CA VAL A 66 3.11 39.44 19.86
C VAL A 66 3.19 40.59 18.86
N GLU A 67 4.33 41.26 18.85
CA GLU A 67 4.63 42.40 18.01
C GLU A 67 5.68 42.00 16.98
N LEU A 68 5.32 42.05 15.69
CA LEU A 68 6.19 41.75 14.57
C LEU A 68 6.42 42.99 13.73
N LEU A 69 7.68 43.34 13.50
CA LEU A 69 8.10 44.34 12.54
C LEU A 69 8.92 43.64 11.46
N LEU A 70 8.34 43.48 10.27
CA LEU A 70 9.04 42.91 9.12
C LEU A 70 9.66 44.05 8.33
N SER A 71 10.92 43.91 7.93
CA SER A 71 11.62 44.87 7.07
C SER A 71 12.68 44.16 6.24
N ARG A 72 13.09 44.76 5.10
CA ARG A 72 14.17 44.20 4.28
C ARG A 72 15.51 44.28 4.99
N GLY A 73 15.75 45.34 5.76
CA GLY A 73 17.04 45.60 6.40
C GLY A 73 16.98 46.68 7.47
N THR A 74 18.04 46.79 8.28
CA THR A 74 18.07 47.74 9.40
C THR A 74 18.03 49.21 8.97
N ASP A 75 18.53 49.51 7.76
CA ASP A 75 18.59 50.88 7.23
C ASP A 75 17.20 51.45 6.95
N GLU A 76 16.28 50.63 6.46
CA GLU A 76 14.88 51.04 6.24
C GLU A 76 14.16 51.30 7.55
N VAL A 77 14.38 50.44 8.54
CA VAL A 77 13.84 50.64 9.89
C VAL A 77 14.37 51.94 10.49
N ARG A 78 15.65 52.27 10.25
CA ARG A 78 16.28 53.53 10.69
C ARG A 78 15.64 54.75 10.03
N GLN A 79 15.36 54.69 8.73
CA GLN A 79 14.64 55.76 8.02
C GLN A 79 13.22 55.98 8.57
N VAL A 80 12.51 54.88 8.85
CA VAL A 80 11.18 54.93 9.47
C VAL A 80 11.28 55.59 10.86
N LEU A 81 12.21 55.16 11.71
CA LEU A 81 12.46 55.74 13.03
C LEU A 81 12.81 57.22 13.01
N GLN A 82 13.66 57.65 12.06
CA GLN A 82 14.02 59.06 11.88
C GLN A 82 12.81 59.90 11.48
N SER A 83 11.91 59.35 10.66
CA SER A 83 10.67 60.01 10.23
C SER A 83 9.57 60.06 11.29
N THR A 84 9.66 59.23 12.34
CA THR A 84 8.68 59.15 13.45
C THR A 84 9.18 59.79 14.75
N GLY A 85 10.36 60.40 14.78
CA GLY A 85 10.89 61.07 15.96
C GLY A 85 11.59 60.15 16.97
N GLY A 86 12.12 59.01 16.51
CA GLY A 86 12.98 58.12 17.30
C GLY A 86 12.26 56.98 18.04
N GLU A 87 10.93 56.91 17.99
CA GLU A 87 10.15 55.78 18.50
C GLU A 87 9.26 55.21 17.38
N LEU A 88 9.35 53.90 17.15
CA LEU A 88 8.54 53.20 16.13
C LEU A 88 7.07 53.20 16.54
N LEU A 89 6.76 52.73 17.77
CA LEU A 89 5.44 52.72 18.42
C LEU A 89 5.62 52.65 19.95
N LYS A 90 4.91 53.48 20.74
CA LYS A 90 4.90 53.38 22.22
C LYS A 90 4.09 52.17 22.68
N THR A 91 4.69 50.98 22.71
CA THR A 91 4.11 49.79 23.33
C THR A 91 4.74 49.56 24.71
N ARG A 92 3.95 49.22 25.73
CA ARG A 92 4.46 48.82 27.07
C ARG A 92 4.66 47.30 27.15
N LEU A 93 4.87 46.65 26.00
CA LEU A 93 4.94 45.20 25.91
C LEU A 93 6.33 44.69 26.30
N PRO A 94 6.43 43.50 26.92
CA PRO A 94 7.73 42.91 27.24
C PRO A 94 8.60 42.68 25.99
N LYS A 95 9.92 42.90 26.09
CA LYS A 95 10.90 42.64 25.01
C LYS A 95 10.81 41.21 24.44
N LEU A 96 10.43 40.23 25.27
CA LEU A 96 10.32 38.83 24.87
C LEU A 96 9.32 38.58 23.74
N THR A 97 8.37 39.50 23.52
CA THR A 97 7.31 39.36 22.53
C THR A 97 7.41 40.34 21.36
N ARG A 98 8.54 41.06 21.24
CA ARG A 98 8.78 42.07 20.20
C ARG A 98 9.89 41.59 19.27
N PHE A 99 9.56 41.39 18.00
CA PHE A 99 10.49 40.86 16.99
C PHE A 99 10.69 41.85 15.86
N LEU A 100 11.95 42.12 15.52
CA LEU A 100 12.34 42.75 14.26
C LEU A 100 12.83 41.64 13.33
N VAL A 101 12.06 41.38 12.29
CA VAL A 101 12.27 40.28 11.35
C VAL A 101 12.84 40.83 10.04
N LEU A 102 14.08 40.45 9.72
CA LEU A 102 14.84 40.96 8.57
C LEU A 102 14.92 39.93 7.43
N ASP A 103 15.15 40.39 6.20
CA ASP A 103 15.45 39.49 5.07
C ASP A 103 16.86 38.86 5.19
N PRO A 104 17.12 37.71 4.52
CA PRO A 104 18.43 37.07 4.54
C PRO A 104 19.48 37.95 3.84
N GLY A 105 20.59 38.25 4.51
CA GLY A 105 21.72 39.00 3.93
C GLY A 105 22.22 40.18 4.76
N ASP A 106 21.46 40.64 5.75
CA ASP A 106 21.90 41.66 6.71
C ASP A 106 22.31 41.01 8.04
N ASP A 107 23.55 41.25 8.47
CA ASP A 107 24.00 40.91 9.82
C ASP A 107 23.30 41.84 10.83
N PRO A 108 22.55 41.31 11.81
CA PRO A 108 21.77 42.13 12.72
C PRO A 108 22.70 42.96 13.62
N ILE A 109 22.72 44.28 13.43
CA ILE A 109 23.38 45.22 14.36
C ILE A 109 22.45 45.39 15.58
N VAL A 110 22.67 44.55 16.61
CA VAL A 110 21.78 44.41 17.76
C VAL A 110 21.76 45.65 18.69
N SER A 111 22.83 46.45 18.70
CA SER A 111 23.03 47.54 19.67
C SER A 111 22.04 48.71 19.53
N GLU A 112 21.40 48.89 18.38
CA GLU A 112 20.48 50.02 18.13
C GLU A 112 19.01 49.67 18.39
N PHE A 113 18.67 48.38 18.56
CA PHE A 113 17.31 47.88 18.71
C PHE A 113 17.16 47.06 20.00
N GLU A 114 17.69 47.58 21.12
CA GLU A 114 17.70 46.87 22.41
C GLU A 114 16.32 46.47 22.92
N ASP A 115 15.24 47.04 22.42
CA ASP A 115 13.86 46.69 22.79
C ASP A 115 13.24 45.56 21.96
N TYR A 116 13.90 45.14 20.88
CA TYR A 116 13.44 44.10 19.97
C TYR A 116 14.38 42.89 19.98
N ARG A 117 13.83 41.71 19.67
CA ARG A 117 14.62 40.56 19.23
C ARG A 117 14.82 40.68 17.72
N VAL A 118 16.02 41.07 17.30
CA VAL A 118 16.39 41.16 15.88
C VAL A 118 16.76 39.77 15.38
N VAL A 119 16.03 39.27 14.39
CA VAL A 119 16.21 37.94 13.81
C VAL A 119 15.97 38.01 12.31
N THR A 120 16.61 37.13 11.54
CA THR A 120 16.20 36.94 10.15
C THR A 120 14.83 36.24 10.11
N TYR A 121 14.11 36.38 8.99
CA TYR A 121 12.87 35.64 8.75
C TYR A 121 13.05 34.14 9.00
N ASP A 122 14.19 33.61 8.58
CA ASP A 122 14.44 32.19 8.74
C ASP A 122 14.65 31.75 10.19
N ARG A 123 15.42 32.54 10.95
CA ARG A 123 15.62 32.30 12.39
C ARG A 123 14.37 32.53 13.21
N PHE A 124 13.49 33.44 12.78
CA PHE A 124 12.19 33.64 13.40
C PHE A 124 11.33 32.37 13.24
N MET A 125 11.29 31.80 12.03
CA MET A 125 10.53 30.58 11.79
C MET A 125 11.06 29.36 12.55
N ASP A 126 12.38 29.26 12.76
CA ASP A 126 13.00 28.21 13.61
C ASP A 126 12.50 28.25 15.06
N THR A 127 11.98 29.39 15.52
CA THR A 127 11.39 29.48 16.87
C THR A 127 10.01 28.83 16.97
N ILE A 128 9.37 28.53 15.84
CA ILE A 128 8.03 27.93 15.77
C ILE A 128 8.13 26.45 15.41
N VAL A 129 9.00 26.11 14.46
CA VAL A 129 9.25 24.73 14.02
C VAL A 129 10.75 24.51 14.02
N ASP A 130 11.18 23.37 14.55
CA ASP A 130 12.56 22.89 14.51
C ASP A 130 12.66 21.68 13.54
N PRO A 131 12.92 21.91 12.24
CA PRO A 131 13.06 20.82 11.28
C PRO A 131 14.22 19.88 11.62
N ASP A 132 15.29 20.38 12.25
CA ASP A 132 16.46 19.58 12.60
C ASP A 132 16.13 18.57 13.71
N ALA A 133 15.35 18.97 14.71
CA ALA A 133 14.80 18.05 15.71
C ALA A 133 13.95 16.96 15.05
N HIS A 134 13.09 17.32 14.09
CA HIS A 134 12.31 16.33 13.33
C HIS A 134 13.23 15.38 12.55
N HIS A 135 14.23 15.90 11.83
CA HIS A 135 15.16 15.10 11.03
C HIS A 135 15.95 14.10 11.87
N SER A 136 16.44 14.54 13.03
CA SER A 136 17.16 13.67 13.96
C SER A 136 16.31 12.52 14.51
N SER A 137 14.98 12.63 14.48
CA SER A 137 14.05 11.63 15.02
C SER A 137 13.85 10.41 14.12
N PHE A 138 14.02 10.55 12.80
CA PHE A 138 13.80 9.48 11.82
C PHE A 138 15.05 9.08 11.03
N THR A 139 16.12 9.87 11.09
CA THR A 139 17.36 9.53 10.38
C THR A 139 17.91 8.23 10.95
N LEU A 140 17.87 7.16 10.14
CA LEU A 140 18.50 5.90 10.47
C LEU A 140 19.97 6.17 10.79
N ALA A 141 20.45 5.73 11.96
CA ALA A 141 21.86 5.74 12.32
C ALA A 141 22.74 4.83 11.42
N GLU A 142 22.20 4.33 10.31
CA GLU A 142 22.93 3.55 9.32
C GLU A 142 23.58 4.47 8.29
N VAL A 143 24.61 5.19 8.75
CA VAL A 143 25.71 5.63 7.88
C VAL A 143 26.42 4.38 7.38
N GLY A 144 25.87 3.79 6.32
CA GLY A 144 26.42 2.62 5.65
C GLY A 144 26.05 2.66 4.19
N GLU A 145 27.02 3.08 3.37
CA GLU A 145 27.10 3.17 1.91
C GLU A 145 25.80 3.38 1.12
N GLU A 146 25.81 4.42 0.27
CA GLU A 146 24.73 4.65 -0.67
C GLU A 146 24.60 3.48 -1.65
N ILE A 147 23.52 2.71 -1.52
CA ILE A 147 23.14 1.72 -2.51
C ILE A 147 22.40 2.50 -3.60
N PRO A 148 22.93 2.58 -4.84
CA PRO A 148 22.29 3.31 -5.91
C PRO A 148 20.93 2.69 -6.21
N LEU A 149 19.92 3.53 -6.37
CA LEU A 149 18.55 3.13 -6.67
C LEU A 149 18.23 3.62 -8.07
N SER A 150 17.79 2.72 -8.95
CA SER A 150 17.24 3.12 -10.24
C SER A 150 15.71 3.04 -10.22
N GLY A 151 15.08 3.90 -11.02
CA GLY A 151 13.63 3.89 -11.17
C GLY A 151 13.15 4.32 -12.55
N GLN A 152 11.87 4.09 -12.78
CA GLN A 152 11.11 4.52 -13.94
C GLN A 152 10.08 5.55 -13.50
N LEU A 153 10.14 6.75 -14.06
CA LEU A 153 9.12 7.77 -13.86
C LEU A 153 7.99 7.54 -14.87
N LEU A 154 6.79 7.41 -14.34
CA LEU A 154 5.54 7.28 -15.08
C LEU A 154 4.75 8.57 -14.89
N THR A 155 4.38 9.20 -16.00
CA THR A 155 3.56 10.41 -16.01
C THR A 155 2.28 10.15 -16.77
N VAL A 156 1.18 10.76 -16.33
CA VAL A 156 -0.11 10.59 -17.00
C VAL A 156 -0.15 11.46 -18.26
N ASP A 157 -0.38 10.84 -19.42
CA ASP A 157 -0.60 11.54 -20.68
C ASP A 157 -1.88 12.41 -20.62
N GLU A 158 -1.76 13.68 -21.03
CA GLU A 158 -2.83 14.67 -20.88
C GLU A 158 -4.11 14.32 -21.65
N ARG A 159 -3.97 13.64 -22.79
CA ARG A 159 -5.08 13.36 -23.72
C ARG A 159 -5.76 12.03 -23.46
N SER A 160 -4.98 11.01 -23.15
CA SER A 160 -5.47 9.63 -22.95
C SER A 160 -5.76 9.29 -21.49
N GLY A 161 -5.18 10.03 -20.53
CA GLY A 161 -5.30 9.70 -19.11
C GLY A 161 -4.50 8.46 -18.69
N ASN A 162 -3.73 7.87 -19.60
CA ASN A 162 -2.91 6.69 -19.32
C ASN A 162 -1.54 7.11 -18.78
N MET A 163 -1.00 6.34 -17.82
CA MET A 163 0.40 6.49 -17.42
C MET A 163 1.32 6.01 -18.55
N THR A 164 2.25 6.86 -18.96
CA THR A 164 3.30 6.56 -19.92
C THR A 164 4.66 6.71 -19.27
N LEU A 165 5.61 5.87 -19.70
CA LEU A 165 7.00 5.99 -19.27
C LEU A 165 7.58 7.30 -19.80
N SER A 166 8.01 8.17 -18.89
CA SER A 166 8.63 9.45 -19.24
C SER A 166 10.15 9.38 -19.17
N GLN A 167 10.70 8.76 -18.12
CA GLN A 167 12.15 8.73 -17.87
C GLN A 167 12.58 7.47 -17.11
N VAL A 168 13.84 7.08 -17.30
CA VAL A 168 14.51 6.02 -16.54
C VAL A 168 15.86 6.56 -16.09
N GLY A 169 16.24 6.33 -14.84
CA GLY A 169 17.48 6.89 -14.29
C GLY A 169 17.68 6.57 -12.82
N ASP A 170 18.54 7.35 -12.17
CA ASP A 170 18.68 7.32 -10.71
C ASP A 170 17.38 7.79 -10.06
N ALA A 171 16.85 6.99 -9.13
CA ALA A 171 15.57 7.23 -8.51
C ALA A 171 15.57 8.49 -7.63
N TYR A 172 16.71 8.85 -7.03
CA TYR A 172 16.82 10.04 -6.19
C TYR A 172 16.87 11.31 -7.03
N GLU A 173 17.61 11.31 -8.13
CA GLU A 173 17.60 12.41 -9.10
C GLU A 173 16.19 12.63 -9.65
N LEU A 174 15.53 11.57 -10.15
CA LEU A 174 14.16 11.64 -10.68
C LEU A 174 13.15 12.18 -9.66
N LEU A 175 13.23 11.68 -8.41
CA LEU A 175 12.35 12.12 -7.33
C LEU A 175 12.56 13.59 -7.00
N THR A 176 13.82 14.03 -6.93
CA THR A 176 14.17 15.41 -6.57
C THR A 176 13.76 16.38 -7.67
N GLU A 177 14.05 16.06 -8.93
CA GLU A 177 13.63 16.86 -10.10
C GLU A 177 12.11 17.06 -10.12
N THR A 178 11.36 15.98 -9.92
CA THR A 178 9.90 16.03 -9.93
C THR A 178 9.34 16.74 -8.68
N ALA A 179 10.00 16.62 -7.52
CA ALA A 179 9.64 17.36 -6.32
C ALA A 179 9.87 18.87 -6.45
N VAL A 180 10.83 19.33 -7.27
CA VAL A 180 11.03 20.76 -7.54
C VAL A 180 9.84 21.36 -8.29
N SER A 181 9.27 20.64 -9.26
CA SER A 181 8.12 21.11 -10.05
C SER A 181 6.81 21.23 -9.27
N GLY A 182 6.72 20.66 -8.06
CA GLY A 182 5.48 20.61 -7.28
C GLY A 182 4.60 19.40 -7.62
N GLY A 183 3.62 19.11 -6.75
CA GLY A 183 2.60 18.09 -7.01
C GLY A 183 2.69 16.85 -6.12
N ASN A 184 1.85 15.87 -6.44
CA ASN A 184 1.75 14.62 -5.70
C ASN A 184 2.50 13.50 -6.43
N LEU A 185 3.38 12.81 -5.72
CA LEU A 185 4.16 11.70 -6.25
C LEU A 185 3.86 10.42 -5.49
N LEU A 186 3.89 9.30 -6.20
CA LEU A 186 3.78 7.98 -5.63
C LEU A 186 5.04 7.17 -5.94
N VAL A 187 5.80 6.81 -4.92
CA VAL A 187 6.96 5.93 -5.04
C VAL A 187 6.54 4.49 -4.78
N VAL A 188 6.70 3.63 -5.79
CA VAL A 188 6.23 2.25 -5.74
C VAL A 188 7.41 1.30 -5.91
N GLY A 189 7.46 0.25 -5.08
CA GLY A 189 8.50 -0.78 -5.18
C GLY A 189 8.20 -1.97 -4.27
N ARG A 190 8.88 -3.09 -4.50
CA ARG A 190 8.78 -4.26 -3.61
C ARG A 190 9.21 -3.92 -2.17
N SER A 191 8.94 -4.83 -1.24
CA SER A 191 9.50 -4.74 0.11
C SER A 191 11.02 -4.63 0.08
N GLY A 192 11.60 -3.82 0.96
CA GLY A 192 13.05 -3.65 1.01
C GLY A 192 13.67 -2.86 -0.15
N SER A 193 12.89 -2.40 -1.13
CA SER A 193 13.40 -1.75 -2.36
C SER A 193 14.04 -0.37 -2.16
N GLY A 194 14.17 0.12 -0.91
CA GLY A 194 14.79 1.41 -0.61
C GLY A 194 13.86 2.62 -0.57
N LYS A 195 12.52 2.44 -0.65
CA LYS A 195 11.52 3.52 -0.60
C LYS A 195 11.73 4.45 0.61
N THR A 196 11.80 3.88 1.81
CA THR A 196 12.03 4.63 3.05
C THR A 196 13.30 5.46 3.01
N VAL A 197 14.42 4.85 2.58
CA VAL A 197 15.70 5.55 2.46
C VAL A 197 15.61 6.70 1.46
N LEU A 198 14.94 6.49 0.33
CA LEU A 198 14.73 7.50 -0.70
C LEU A 198 13.94 8.71 -0.16
N LEU A 199 12.83 8.47 0.53
CA LEU A 199 12.00 9.50 1.14
C LEU A 199 12.74 10.24 2.26
N GLN A 200 13.47 9.52 3.11
CA GLN A 200 14.28 10.12 4.17
C GLN A 200 15.37 11.03 3.61
N ARG A 201 16.05 10.61 2.52
CA ARG A 201 17.03 11.45 1.81
C ARG A 201 16.41 12.72 1.25
N LEU A 202 15.26 12.62 0.59
CA LEU A 202 14.54 13.77 0.03
C LEU A 202 14.25 14.83 1.12
N VAL A 203 13.81 14.36 2.29
CA VAL A 203 13.51 15.22 3.43
C VAL A 203 14.80 15.80 4.04
N ALA A 204 15.85 14.99 4.19
CA ALA A 204 17.13 15.41 4.78
C ALA A 204 17.94 16.38 3.90
N ALA A 205 17.79 16.34 2.58
CA ALA A 205 18.50 17.22 1.64
C ALA A 205 18.08 18.70 1.70
N GLY A 206 17.14 19.07 2.58
CA GLY A 206 16.58 20.42 2.69
C GLY A 206 17.48 21.47 3.32
N ARG A 207 18.71 21.13 3.68
CA ARG A 207 19.66 22.08 4.29
C ARG A 207 20.24 23.10 3.29
N ASP A 208 20.30 22.74 2.01
CA ASP A 208 20.98 23.55 0.97
C ASP A 208 20.04 24.03 -0.16
N SER A 209 18.72 23.92 0.02
CA SER A 209 17.73 24.18 -1.03
C SER A 209 16.81 25.35 -0.69
N ASP A 210 16.86 26.42 -1.50
CA ASP A 210 15.95 27.58 -1.40
C ASP A 210 14.48 27.24 -1.74
N VAL A 211 14.24 26.05 -2.29
CA VAL A 211 12.93 25.59 -2.75
C VAL A 211 12.34 24.67 -1.67
N ARG A 212 11.42 25.22 -0.85
CA ARG A 212 10.61 24.51 0.16
C ARG A 212 11.43 23.99 1.35
N ARG A 213 11.69 24.90 2.29
CA ARG A 213 12.45 24.69 3.52
C ARG A 213 11.83 23.66 4.48
N TYR A 214 10.50 23.62 4.60
CA TYR A 214 9.84 22.73 5.56
C TYR A 214 9.68 21.35 4.95
N ARG A 215 10.38 20.36 5.51
CA ARG A 215 10.34 18.99 5.01
C ARG A 215 10.01 18.06 6.16
N PHE A 216 8.88 17.36 6.04
CA PHE A 216 8.37 16.47 7.07
C PHE A 216 8.29 15.05 6.53
N TYR A 217 8.93 14.13 7.24
CA TYR A 217 8.79 12.68 7.04
C TYR A 217 7.79 12.10 8.05
N PHE A 218 6.90 11.23 7.58
CA PHE A 218 5.96 10.49 8.40
C PHE A 218 6.02 9.02 8.03
N ASP A 219 6.36 8.20 9.02
CA ASP A 219 6.32 6.74 8.91
C ASP A 219 4.90 6.25 9.21
N MET A 220 4.17 5.90 8.16
CA MET A 220 2.77 5.51 8.27
C MET A 220 2.59 4.17 9.00
N SER A 221 3.64 3.34 9.11
CA SER A 221 3.59 2.11 9.92
C SER A 221 3.39 2.37 11.42
N LEU A 222 3.62 3.61 11.87
CA LEU A 222 3.44 4.05 13.25
C LEU A 222 2.08 4.70 13.52
N LYS A 223 1.24 4.90 12.50
CA LYS A 223 -0.15 5.37 12.68
C LYS A 223 -0.94 4.24 13.32
N ARG A 224 -1.58 4.50 14.47
CA ARG A 224 -2.37 3.48 15.15
C ARG A 224 -3.72 3.28 14.43
N PRO A 225 -4.30 2.07 14.43
CA PRO A 225 -5.57 1.81 13.74
C PRO A 225 -6.73 2.69 14.19
N ASP A 226 -6.76 3.06 15.48
CA ASP A 226 -7.77 3.90 16.13
C ASP A 226 -7.39 5.39 16.18
N GLU A 227 -6.21 5.75 15.70
CA GLU A 227 -5.70 7.12 15.70
C GLU A 227 -6.04 7.82 14.39
N SER A 228 -6.65 9.00 14.49
CA SER A 228 -6.92 9.83 13.30
C SER A 228 -5.60 10.34 12.69
N PHE A 229 -5.57 10.60 11.38
CA PHE A 229 -4.40 11.21 10.76
C PHE A 229 -3.95 12.53 11.44
N PRO A 230 -4.84 13.48 11.81
CA PRO A 230 -4.45 14.67 12.57
C PRO A 230 -3.77 14.39 13.91
N ASP A 231 -4.25 13.39 14.66
CA ASP A 231 -3.65 12.99 15.94
C ASP A 231 -2.26 12.38 15.75
N PHE A 232 -2.11 11.55 14.71
CA PHE A 232 -0.83 10.96 14.32
C PHE A 232 0.21 12.03 13.97
N ILE A 233 -0.16 13.01 13.15
CA ILE A 233 0.70 14.15 12.80
C ILE A 233 1.04 14.96 14.05
N THR A 234 0.04 15.25 14.89
CA THR A 234 0.22 15.99 16.15
C THR A 234 1.21 15.29 17.07
N ARG A 235 1.08 13.97 17.25
CA ARG A 235 2.00 13.17 18.06
C ARG A 235 3.42 13.18 17.50
N THR A 236 3.55 13.15 16.17
CA THR A 236 4.84 13.11 15.48
C THR A 236 5.58 14.46 15.55
N LEU A 237 4.87 15.57 15.33
CA LEU A 237 5.48 16.90 15.22
C LEU A 237 5.47 17.72 16.52
N ALA A 238 4.68 17.34 17.54
CA ALA A 238 4.65 18.08 18.80
C ALA A 238 6.04 18.27 19.45
N PRO A 239 6.98 17.31 19.40
CA PRO A 239 8.32 17.51 19.94
C PRO A 239 9.16 18.54 19.18
N CYS A 240 8.84 18.83 17.92
CA CYS A 240 9.58 19.73 17.06
C CYS A 240 8.82 21.03 16.71
N MET A 241 7.66 21.28 17.33
CA MET A 241 6.88 22.50 17.13
C MET A 241 6.63 23.20 18.47
N ALA A 242 7.09 24.44 18.58
CA ALA A 242 6.92 25.27 19.77
C ALA A 242 5.55 25.98 19.79
N VAL A 243 4.48 25.20 19.67
CA VAL A 243 3.09 25.65 19.72
C VAL A 243 2.28 24.79 20.66
N ASP A 244 1.10 25.25 21.09
CA ASP A 244 0.20 24.42 21.88
C ASP A 244 -0.11 23.11 21.15
N ARG A 245 -0.07 21.98 21.85
CA ARG A 245 -0.23 20.64 21.23
C ARG A 245 -1.48 20.53 20.35
N ILE A 246 -2.58 21.16 20.78
CA ILE A 246 -3.85 21.18 20.04
C ILE A 246 -3.79 21.95 18.70
N LYS A 247 -2.74 22.75 18.48
CA LYS A 247 -2.52 23.57 17.28
C LYS A 247 -1.46 23.00 16.34
N VAL A 248 -0.77 21.92 16.71
CA VAL A 248 0.30 21.33 15.90
C VAL A 248 -0.21 20.93 14.51
N PHE A 249 -1.31 20.19 14.44
CA PHE A 249 -1.90 19.83 13.14
C PHE A 249 -2.37 21.05 12.35
N ASP A 250 -3.06 22.00 12.98
CA ASP A 250 -3.54 23.22 12.32
C ASP A 250 -2.36 24.00 11.69
N VAL A 251 -1.24 24.14 12.42
CA VAL A 251 -0.02 24.83 11.97
C VAL A 251 0.66 24.07 10.84
N PHE A 252 0.82 22.74 10.96
CA PHE A 252 1.34 21.91 9.89
C PHE A 252 0.49 21.99 8.62
N HIS A 253 -0.83 21.88 8.77
CA HIS A 253 -1.80 21.98 7.68
C HIS A 253 -1.73 23.36 7.01
N TYR A 254 -1.55 24.43 7.80
CA TYR A 254 -1.31 25.77 7.26
C TYR A 254 -0.04 25.82 6.40
N PHE A 255 1.07 25.22 6.84
CA PHE A 255 2.29 25.13 6.04
C PHE A 255 2.06 24.35 4.73
N ALA A 256 1.37 23.21 4.79
CA ALA A 256 1.03 22.42 3.61
C ALA A 256 0.17 23.20 2.60
N ARG A 257 -0.78 24.01 3.07
CA ARG A 257 -1.61 24.86 2.20
C ARG A 257 -0.88 26.08 1.63
N SER A 258 0.17 26.56 2.31
CA SER A 258 0.97 27.70 1.85
C SER A 258 1.93 27.40 0.69
N GLY A 259 2.08 26.13 0.30
CA GLY A 259 3.01 25.70 -0.76
C GLY A 259 4.46 25.54 -0.33
N SER A 260 4.73 25.59 0.97
CA SER A 260 6.10 25.68 1.50
C SER A 260 6.69 24.33 1.94
N VAL A 261 5.98 23.23 1.71
CA VAL A 261 6.28 21.93 2.34
C VAL A 261 6.63 20.84 1.32
N VAL A 262 7.60 20.01 1.69
CA VAL A 262 7.75 18.63 1.19
C VAL A 262 7.26 17.68 2.29
N CYS A 263 6.19 16.94 2.01
CA CYS A 263 5.57 15.99 2.92
C CYS A 263 5.81 14.58 2.38
N ALA A 264 6.56 13.75 3.10
CA ALA A 264 6.83 12.37 2.74
C ALA A 264 6.00 11.44 3.66
N LEU A 265 5.02 10.75 3.08
CA LEU A 265 4.18 9.74 3.75
C LEU A 265 4.66 8.35 3.34
N ASP A 266 5.44 7.70 4.19
CA ASP A 266 6.11 6.44 3.88
C ASP A 266 5.29 5.23 4.31
N GLY A 267 5.02 4.31 3.38
CA GLY A 267 4.34 3.04 3.64
C GLY A 267 2.83 3.20 3.85
N ILE A 268 2.12 3.91 2.96
CA ILE A 268 0.68 4.16 3.14
C ILE A 268 -0.15 2.87 3.24
N ASP A 269 0.26 1.80 2.57
CA ASP A 269 -0.38 0.48 2.67
C ASP A 269 -0.19 -0.18 4.05
N GLU A 270 0.78 0.27 4.83
CA GLU A 270 0.98 -0.19 6.19
C GLU A 270 -0.03 0.42 7.18
N ALA A 271 -0.58 1.60 6.87
CA ALA A 271 -1.59 2.31 7.67
C ALA A 271 -3.05 1.95 7.31
N VAL A 272 -3.26 1.14 6.27
CA VAL A 272 -4.59 0.67 5.89
C VAL A 272 -5.07 -0.37 6.92
N THR A 273 -6.19 -0.07 7.58
CA THR A 273 -6.80 -0.90 8.63
C THR A 273 -7.30 -2.23 8.08
N GLU A 274 -8.03 -2.18 6.96
CA GLU A 274 -8.48 -3.34 6.20
C GLU A 274 -7.95 -3.22 4.78
N HIS A 275 -7.22 -4.23 4.30
CA HIS A 275 -6.71 -4.33 2.92
C HIS A 275 -7.85 -4.56 1.92
N THR A 276 -8.73 -3.57 1.83
CA THR A 276 -9.90 -3.50 0.97
C THR A 276 -9.92 -2.11 0.34
N LEU A 277 -10.69 -1.96 -0.74
CA LEU A 277 -10.92 -0.64 -1.32
C LEU A 277 -11.52 0.34 -0.29
N ALA A 278 -12.42 -0.15 0.58
CA ALA A 278 -13.06 0.68 1.59
C ALA A 278 -12.04 1.23 2.60
N GLY A 279 -11.16 0.37 3.13
CA GLY A 279 -10.10 0.78 4.05
C GLY A 279 -9.10 1.75 3.40
N PHE A 280 -8.74 1.52 2.12
CA PHE A 280 -7.90 2.46 1.39
C PHE A 280 -8.59 3.81 1.15
N VAL A 281 -9.86 3.82 0.75
CA VAL A 281 -10.64 5.05 0.55
C VAL A 281 -10.75 5.83 1.87
N GLU A 282 -10.94 5.15 3.00
CA GLU A 282 -10.96 5.78 4.31
C GLU A 282 -9.64 6.46 4.64
N LEU A 283 -8.51 5.74 4.53
CA LEU A 283 -7.19 6.32 4.75
C LEU A 283 -6.93 7.50 3.79
N PHE A 284 -7.19 7.32 2.50
CA PHE A 284 -6.95 8.37 1.51
C PHE A 284 -7.82 9.61 1.76
N THR A 285 -9.04 9.43 2.26
CA THR A 285 -9.92 10.53 2.69
C THR A 285 -9.30 11.33 3.83
N GLU A 286 -8.58 10.68 4.74
CA GLU A 286 -7.82 11.36 5.79
C GLU A 286 -6.60 12.10 5.20
N LEU A 287 -5.83 11.43 4.34
CA LEU A 287 -4.63 11.99 3.70
C LEU A 287 -4.95 13.16 2.75
N ALA A 288 -6.16 13.20 2.19
CA ALA A 288 -6.64 14.29 1.33
C ALA A 288 -6.52 15.67 1.99
N GLN A 289 -6.50 15.73 3.33
CA GLN A 289 -6.32 16.96 4.10
C GLN A 289 -4.96 17.63 3.85
N VAL A 290 -3.92 16.89 3.47
CA VAL A 290 -2.57 17.46 3.25
C VAL A 290 -2.19 17.54 1.79
N LEU A 291 -3.07 17.07 0.89
CA LEU A 291 -2.87 17.21 -0.54
C LEU A 291 -2.96 18.69 -0.92
N SER A 292 -2.03 19.14 -1.76
CA SER A 292 -1.92 20.54 -2.14
C SER A 292 -1.36 20.62 -3.55
N ALA A 293 -1.91 21.53 -4.36
CA ALA A 293 -1.33 21.85 -5.67
C ALA A 293 0.01 22.58 -5.56
N GLU A 294 0.23 23.26 -4.43
CA GLU A 294 1.38 24.12 -4.21
C GLU A 294 2.51 23.39 -3.45
N SER A 295 2.19 22.47 -2.54
CA SER A 295 3.18 21.67 -1.81
C SER A 295 3.55 20.38 -2.55
N VAL A 296 4.60 19.70 -2.09
CA VAL A 296 4.95 18.36 -2.59
C VAL A 296 4.50 17.33 -1.58
N VAL A 297 3.67 16.40 -2.02
CA VAL A 297 3.31 15.22 -1.21
C VAL A 297 3.86 13.99 -1.92
N VAL A 298 4.84 13.34 -1.31
CA VAL A 298 5.40 12.08 -1.77
C VAL A 298 4.84 10.97 -0.91
N MET A 299 4.13 10.03 -1.51
CA MET A 299 3.64 8.84 -0.84
C MET A 299 4.44 7.63 -1.28
N SER A 300 4.69 6.67 -0.39
CA SER A 300 5.31 5.40 -0.76
C SER A 300 4.36 4.23 -0.54
N SER A 301 4.37 3.25 -1.44
CA SER A 301 3.60 2.02 -1.27
C SER A 301 4.26 0.80 -1.92
N ARG A 302 3.84 -0.40 -1.52
CA ARG A 302 4.24 -1.65 -2.18
C ARG A 302 3.54 -1.84 -3.52
N VAL A 303 4.28 -2.38 -4.50
CA VAL A 303 3.73 -2.74 -5.82
C VAL A 303 2.51 -3.64 -5.68
N SER A 304 2.59 -4.72 -4.88
CA SER A 304 1.50 -5.68 -4.71
C SER A 304 0.21 -5.06 -4.17
N PHE A 305 0.31 -4.05 -3.32
CA PHE A 305 -0.86 -3.35 -2.80
C PHE A 305 -1.61 -2.60 -3.92
N LEU A 306 -0.88 -2.10 -4.92
CA LEU A 306 -1.44 -1.36 -6.05
C LEU A 306 -1.80 -2.26 -7.24
N GLU A 307 -0.89 -3.15 -7.64
CA GLU A 307 -0.99 -4.02 -8.82
C GLU A 307 -2.05 -5.11 -8.68
N ASP A 308 -2.58 -5.40 -7.49
CA ASP A 308 -3.58 -6.44 -7.33
C ASP A 308 -4.99 -5.90 -7.12
N SER A 309 -5.16 -4.62 -6.77
CA SER A 309 -6.48 -3.97 -6.71
C SER A 309 -6.70 -3.06 -7.93
N PRO A 310 -7.50 -3.50 -8.93
CA PRO A 310 -7.91 -2.64 -10.04
C PRO A 310 -8.59 -1.34 -9.55
N GLN A 311 -9.24 -1.37 -8.39
CA GLN A 311 -9.94 -0.23 -7.82
C GLN A 311 -8.96 0.79 -7.22
N VAL A 312 -7.91 0.33 -6.53
CA VAL A 312 -6.83 1.23 -6.04
C VAL A 312 -6.09 1.85 -7.23
N ARG A 313 -5.75 1.07 -8.27
CA ARG A 313 -5.17 1.61 -9.51
C ARG A 313 -6.06 2.66 -10.16
N ARG A 314 -7.34 2.37 -10.41
CA ARG A 314 -8.27 3.34 -10.99
C ARG A 314 -8.43 4.60 -10.15
N MET A 315 -8.37 4.48 -8.83
CA MET A 315 -8.42 5.63 -7.92
C MET A 315 -7.16 6.50 -8.03
N LEU A 316 -5.98 5.89 -8.14
CA LEU A 316 -4.71 6.60 -8.35
C LEU A 316 -4.55 7.17 -9.77
N ASP A 317 -5.14 6.51 -10.76
CA ASP A 317 -5.19 6.94 -12.16
C ASP A 317 -6.25 8.02 -12.41
N GLY A 318 -7.04 8.39 -11.39
CA GLY A 318 -8.10 9.41 -11.49
C GLY A 318 -9.31 9.02 -12.33
N THR A 319 -9.48 7.73 -12.65
CA THR A 319 -10.56 7.20 -13.50
C THR A 319 -11.76 6.65 -12.73
N ALA A 320 -11.68 6.58 -11.39
CA ALA A 320 -12.76 6.08 -10.54
C ALA A 320 -13.80 7.16 -10.19
N LEU A 321 -15.07 6.73 -10.08
CA LEU A 321 -16.11 7.46 -9.34
C LEU A 321 -15.66 7.54 -7.87
N LEU A 322 -15.09 8.66 -7.48
CA LEU A 322 -14.72 8.95 -6.09
C LEU A 322 -15.99 8.88 -5.20
N SER A 323 -15.87 8.34 -3.99
CA SER A 323 -17.00 8.31 -3.06
C SER A 323 -17.49 9.72 -2.75
N GLU A 324 -18.80 9.90 -2.50
CA GLU A 324 -19.36 11.23 -2.22
C GLU A 324 -18.65 11.93 -1.04
N ARG A 325 -18.29 11.16 -0.01
CA ARG A 325 -17.51 11.63 1.15
C ARG A 325 -16.11 12.13 0.75
N LEU A 326 -15.41 11.40 -0.13
CA LEU A 326 -14.09 11.79 -0.62
C LEU A 326 -14.18 13.04 -1.49
N VAL A 327 -15.18 13.11 -2.38
CA VAL A 327 -15.47 14.29 -3.21
C VAL A 327 -15.76 15.52 -2.35
N GLN A 328 -16.63 15.39 -1.34
CA GLN A 328 -16.96 16.46 -0.41
C GLN A 328 -15.73 16.94 0.37
N ASN A 329 -14.90 16.02 0.86
CA ASN A 329 -13.68 16.38 1.58
C ASN A 329 -12.66 17.08 0.68
N LEU A 330 -12.44 16.59 -0.55
CA LEU A 330 -11.56 17.25 -1.52
C LEU A 330 -12.03 18.69 -1.79
N TYR A 331 -13.32 18.89 -2.08
CA TYR A 331 -13.89 20.23 -2.25
C TYR A 331 -13.72 21.11 -1.01
N ALA A 332 -13.94 20.56 0.20
CA ALA A 332 -13.76 21.30 1.45
C ALA A 332 -12.30 21.75 1.67
N GLN A 333 -11.33 21.00 1.13
CA GLN A 333 -9.92 21.38 1.17
C GLN A 333 -9.48 22.28 0.00
N GLY A 334 -10.41 22.65 -0.89
CA GLY A 334 -10.11 23.46 -2.08
C GLY A 334 -9.44 22.66 -3.20
N VAL A 335 -9.45 21.34 -3.13
CA VAL A 335 -9.00 20.43 -4.19
C VAL A 335 -10.21 20.10 -5.05
N ASP A 336 -10.19 20.54 -6.32
CA ASP A 336 -11.22 20.15 -7.28
C ASP A 336 -11.07 18.64 -7.58
N PRO A 337 -12.08 17.79 -7.29
CA PRO A 337 -12.05 16.36 -7.54
C PRO A 337 -11.83 15.99 -9.02
N LEU A 338 -12.15 16.91 -9.95
CA LEU A 338 -11.87 16.77 -11.38
C LEU A 338 -10.45 17.21 -11.76
N LYS A 339 -9.73 17.83 -10.80
CA LYS A 339 -8.34 18.28 -10.91
C LYS A 339 -7.48 17.75 -9.77
N VAL A 340 -7.88 16.66 -9.09
CA VAL A 340 -7.02 16.00 -8.09
C VAL A 340 -5.69 15.77 -8.78
N PRO A 341 -4.55 16.16 -8.17
CA PRO A 341 -3.29 16.16 -8.89
C PRO A 341 -3.01 14.75 -9.41
N ARG A 342 -2.82 14.62 -10.72
CA ARG A 342 -2.43 13.37 -11.36
C ARG A 342 -1.12 12.93 -10.72
N PHE A 343 -1.11 11.75 -10.10
CA PHE A 343 0.09 11.22 -9.48
C PHE A 343 1.13 10.92 -10.56
N SER A 344 2.31 11.53 -10.47
CA SER A 344 3.48 10.91 -11.11
C SER A 344 3.90 9.72 -10.26
N ALA A 345 4.13 8.58 -10.89
CA ALA A 345 4.54 7.37 -10.20
C ALA A 345 6.02 7.09 -10.49
N LEU A 346 6.84 7.00 -9.45
CA LEU A 346 8.21 6.53 -9.55
C LEU A 346 8.26 5.05 -9.16
N ARG A 347 8.37 4.16 -10.15
CA ARG A 347 8.53 2.72 -9.92
C ARG A 347 10.00 2.38 -9.77
N LEU A 348 10.40 1.86 -8.61
CA LEU A 348 11.76 1.39 -8.37
C LEU A 348 12.02 0.06 -9.07
N HIS A 349 13.21 -0.09 -9.64
CA HIS A 349 13.62 -1.35 -10.28
C HIS A 349 13.79 -2.49 -9.27
N GLU A 350 13.57 -3.72 -9.73
CA GLU A 350 13.33 -4.89 -8.87
C GLU A 350 14.49 -5.91 -8.85
N ASN A 351 15.68 -5.57 -9.36
CA ASN A 351 16.77 -6.55 -9.53
C ASN A 351 17.32 -7.11 -8.20
N THR A 352 17.73 -6.23 -7.29
CA THR A 352 18.21 -6.62 -5.95
C THR A 352 17.88 -5.49 -4.98
N SER A 353 17.18 -5.81 -3.90
CA SER A 353 16.72 -4.79 -2.96
C SER A 353 17.86 -4.34 -2.04
N PRO A 354 17.92 -3.05 -1.64
CA PRO A 354 18.86 -2.56 -0.64
C PRO A 354 18.87 -3.37 0.67
N LEU A 355 17.71 -3.86 1.09
CA LEU A 355 17.60 -4.72 2.27
C LEU A 355 18.38 -6.04 2.09
N GLU A 356 18.23 -6.70 0.94
CA GLU A 356 19.00 -7.90 0.62
C GLU A 356 20.49 -7.61 0.60
N VAL A 357 20.93 -6.54 -0.08
CA VAL A 357 22.35 -6.16 -0.13
C VAL A 357 22.93 -5.96 1.27
N ARG A 358 22.21 -5.27 2.16
CA ARG A 358 22.64 -5.05 3.56
C ARG A 358 22.73 -6.36 4.33
N LEU A 359 21.73 -7.22 4.24
CA LEU A 359 21.72 -8.50 4.94
C LEU A 359 22.79 -9.46 4.40
N THR A 360 22.96 -9.53 3.08
CA THR A 360 24.02 -10.31 2.42
C THR A 360 25.40 -9.90 2.96
N ARG A 361 25.67 -8.59 3.05
CA ARG A 361 26.94 -8.08 3.61
C ARG A 361 27.07 -8.39 5.11
N ALA A 362 25.99 -8.17 5.87
CA ALA A 362 26.01 -8.39 7.32
C ALA A 362 26.18 -9.87 7.69
N LEU A 363 25.64 -10.79 6.88
CA LEU A 363 25.64 -12.23 7.12
C LEU A 363 26.73 -12.98 6.35
N GLY A 364 27.31 -12.38 5.31
CA GLY A 364 28.28 -13.02 4.42
C GLY A 364 27.68 -14.14 3.56
N ALA A 365 26.40 -14.05 3.21
CA ALA A 365 25.68 -15.09 2.47
C ALA A 365 24.81 -14.47 1.37
N GLU A 366 24.84 -15.03 0.16
CA GLU A 366 24.04 -14.57 -0.97
C GLU A 366 22.86 -15.51 -1.18
N GLU A 367 21.70 -15.11 -0.69
CA GLU A 367 20.48 -15.91 -0.68
C GLU A 367 19.25 -15.03 -0.91
N PRO A 368 18.08 -15.62 -1.23
CA PRO A 368 16.83 -14.87 -1.32
C PRO A 368 16.47 -14.19 0.01
N LEU A 369 15.83 -13.01 -0.06
CA LEU A 369 15.40 -12.23 1.10
C LEU A 369 14.81 -13.03 2.28
N PRO A 370 13.82 -13.95 2.12
CA PRO A 370 13.26 -14.69 3.25
C PRO A 370 14.29 -15.51 4.01
N ASP A 371 15.31 -16.07 3.33
CA ASP A 371 16.36 -16.85 3.96
C ASP A 371 17.38 -15.95 4.66
N LEU A 372 17.72 -14.80 4.06
CA LEU A 372 18.54 -13.76 4.70
C LEU A 372 17.89 -13.23 5.99
N LEU A 373 16.61 -12.89 5.93
CA LEU A 373 15.85 -12.42 7.09
C LEU A 373 15.81 -13.49 8.18
N TRP A 374 15.52 -14.74 7.82
CA TRP A 374 15.47 -15.84 8.78
C TRP A 374 16.82 -16.09 9.44
N ARG A 375 17.91 -16.13 8.64
CA ARG A 375 19.27 -16.27 9.18
C ARG A 375 19.64 -15.12 10.11
N HIS A 376 19.24 -13.89 9.79
CA HIS A 376 19.47 -12.76 10.68
C HIS A 376 18.72 -12.93 12.00
N VAL A 377 17.45 -13.34 11.96
CA VAL A 377 16.65 -13.66 13.16
C VAL A 377 17.33 -14.74 14.02
N GLU A 378 17.76 -15.85 13.41
CA GLU A 378 18.44 -16.95 14.11
C GLU A 378 19.75 -16.50 14.74
N ARG A 379 20.58 -15.76 14.00
CA ARG A 379 21.85 -15.23 14.50
C ARG A 379 21.62 -14.25 15.66
N THR A 380 20.70 -13.31 15.52
CA THR A 380 20.39 -12.36 16.61
C THR A 380 19.86 -13.09 17.85
N ALA A 381 18.98 -14.07 17.68
CA ALA A 381 18.49 -14.87 18.82
C ALA A 381 19.62 -15.68 19.47
N ALA A 382 20.52 -16.27 18.69
CA ALA A 382 21.66 -17.02 19.21
C ALA A 382 22.65 -16.12 19.98
N GLU A 383 23.03 -14.96 19.41
CA GLU A 383 23.90 -13.96 20.05
C GLU A 383 23.26 -13.40 21.34
N ALA A 384 21.93 -13.29 21.39
CA ALA A 384 21.17 -12.87 22.57
C ALA A 384 21.01 -13.97 23.65
N GLY A 385 21.38 -15.22 23.36
CA GLY A 385 21.14 -16.38 24.23
C GLY A 385 19.67 -16.79 24.32
N LEU A 386 18.92 -16.61 23.23
CA LEU A 386 17.46 -16.83 23.13
C LEU A 386 17.09 -17.86 22.04
N ALA A 387 18.04 -18.66 21.54
CA ALA A 387 17.80 -19.62 20.47
C ALA A 387 16.70 -20.65 20.83
N ASP A 388 16.64 -21.06 22.09
CA ASP A 388 15.61 -21.95 22.65
C ASP A 388 14.21 -21.31 22.70
N ARG A 389 14.13 -19.98 22.62
CA ARG A 389 12.87 -19.22 22.61
C ARG A 389 12.30 -19.03 21.20
N MET A 390 12.97 -19.50 20.15
CA MET A 390 12.51 -19.31 18.76
C MET A 390 11.04 -19.71 18.51
N PRO A 391 10.52 -20.84 19.02
CA PRO A 391 9.10 -21.18 18.86
C PRO A 391 8.14 -20.15 19.47
N ARG A 392 8.53 -19.54 20.60
CA ARG A 392 7.75 -18.47 21.24
C ARG A 392 7.80 -17.18 20.44
N LEU A 393 8.98 -16.82 19.91
CA LEU A 393 9.13 -15.66 19.02
C LEU A 393 8.22 -15.79 17.79
N VAL A 394 8.26 -16.95 17.13
CA VAL A 394 7.39 -17.24 15.97
C VAL A 394 5.92 -17.17 16.36
N SER A 395 5.51 -17.80 17.46
CA SER A 395 4.12 -17.77 17.89
C SER A 395 3.64 -16.35 18.23
N PHE A 396 4.40 -15.59 19.01
CA PHE A 396 4.01 -14.26 19.47
C PHE A 396 4.00 -13.25 18.34
N PHE A 397 5.13 -13.08 17.64
CA PHE A 397 5.22 -12.11 16.56
C PHE A 397 4.37 -12.54 15.37
N GLY A 398 4.33 -13.82 15.02
CA GLY A 398 3.53 -14.28 13.89
C GLY A 398 2.03 -14.05 14.10
N ARG A 399 1.50 -14.37 15.29
CA ARG A 399 0.10 -14.03 15.63
C ARG A 399 -0.14 -12.53 15.61
N ALA A 400 0.74 -11.75 16.22
CA ALA A 400 0.61 -10.30 16.23
C ALA A 400 0.57 -9.71 14.81
N GLY A 401 1.41 -10.20 13.90
CA GLY A 401 1.43 -9.79 12.50
C GLY A 401 0.13 -10.10 11.78
N LEU A 402 -0.43 -11.30 12.01
CA LEU A 402 -1.74 -11.69 11.49
C LEU A 402 -2.86 -10.85 12.11
N GLU A 403 -2.74 -10.37 13.35
CA GLU A 403 -3.70 -9.46 13.97
C GLU A 403 -3.48 -7.98 13.55
N GLY A 404 -2.52 -7.71 12.67
CA GLY A 404 -2.16 -6.36 12.25
C GLY A 404 -1.41 -5.54 13.30
N ARG A 405 -0.98 -6.15 14.41
CA ARG A 405 -0.20 -5.49 15.47
C ARG A 405 1.27 -5.46 15.06
N THR A 406 1.78 -4.26 14.79
CA THR A 406 3.18 -4.02 14.36
C THR A 406 4.04 -3.37 15.43
N THR A 407 3.44 -2.91 16.52
CA THR A 407 4.12 -2.16 17.58
C THR A 407 3.87 -2.83 18.94
N PHE A 408 4.94 -2.99 19.73
CA PHE A 408 4.94 -3.76 20.98
C PHE A 408 5.48 -2.91 22.12
N THR A 409 4.83 -2.95 23.28
CA THR A 409 5.42 -2.33 24.48
C THR A 409 6.57 -3.19 25.01
N LEU A 410 7.61 -2.58 25.57
CA LEU A 410 8.72 -3.34 26.17
C LEU A 410 8.24 -4.24 27.33
N ILE A 411 7.21 -3.82 28.06
CA ILE A 411 6.58 -4.61 29.12
C ILE A 411 5.88 -5.84 28.55
N GLU A 412 5.12 -5.70 27.45
CA GLU A 412 4.50 -6.82 26.75
C GLU A 412 5.55 -7.83 26.28
N LEU A 413 6.66 -7.36 25.69
CA LEU A 413 7.76 -8.24 25.29
C LEU A 413 8.36 -8.98 26.48
N CYS A 414 8.54 -8.31 27.62
CA CYS A 414 9.02 -8.95 28.84
C CYS A 414 8.04 -10.02 29.36
N ASN A 415 6.72 -9.76 29.29
CA ASN A 415 5.70 -10.71 29.76
C ASN A 415 5.62 -11.96 28.89
N GLU A 416 5.71 -11.79 27.57
CA GLU A 416 5.51 -12.88 26.60
C GLU A 416 6.81 -13.68 26.35
N LEU A 417 7.96 -13.00 26.30
CA LEU A 417 9.24 -13.60 25.94
C LEU A 417 10.14 -13.88 27.15
N GLY A 418 9.89 -13.20 28.27
CA GLY A 418 10.67 -13.30 29.51
C GLY A 418 11.64 -12.13 29.73
N ILE A 419 12.04 -11.94 30.98
CA ILE A 419 12.99 -10.89 31.38
C ILE A 419 14.39 -11.12 30.78
N GLU A 420 14.69 -12.36 30.38
CA GLU A 420 15.95 -12.74 29.75
C GLU A 420 16.16 -12.08 28.37
N CYS A 421 15.08 -11.57 27.75
CA CYS A 421 15.17 -10.71 26.58
C CYS A 421 15.77 -9.34 26.88
N PHE A 422 16.05 -9.04 28.16
CA PHE A 422 16.62 -7.79 28.61
C PHE A 422 17.89 -8.01 29.44
N THR A 423 18.89 -7.17 29.20
CA THR A 423 20.18 -7.24 29.89
C THR A 423 20.13 -6.52 31.24
N GLY A 424 20.50 -7.24 32.31
CA GLY A 424 20.58 -6.67 33.66
C GLY A 424 19.21 -6.40 34.31
N GLY A 425 18.13 -7.04 33.84
CA GLY A 425 16.80 -6.93 34.42
C GLY A 425 16.13 -5.56 34.26
N ARG A 426 16.67 -4.68 33.41
CA ARG A 426 16.09 -3.37 33.09
C ARG A 426 15.17 -3.53 31.88
N ILE A 427 13.99 -2.91 31.90
CA ILE A 427 13.05 -2.94 30.77
C ILE A 427 13.14 -1.60 30.06
N ASP A 428 14.15 -1.47 29.20
CA ASP A 428 14.38 -0.32 28.33
C ASP A 428 14.92 -0.78 26.96
N PHE A 429 14.88 0.09 25.95
CA PHE A 429 15.32 -0.29 24.60
C PHE A 429 16.82 -0.62 24.53
N GLU A 430 17.66 -0.03 25.38
CA GLU A 430 19.12 -0.25 25.36
C GLU A 430 19.49 -1.63 25.92
N SER A 431 18.70 -2.12 26.86
CA SER A 431 18.84 -3.45 27.45
C SER A 431 18.16 -4.55 26.62
N PHE A 432 17.27 -4.22 25.68
CA PHE A 432 16.56 -5.18 24.84
C PHE A 432 17.51 -5.93 23.90
N ARG A 433 17.65 -7.24 24.11
CA ARG A 433 18.66 -8.07 23.42
C ARG A 433 18.34 -8.35 21.94
N LEU A 434 17.07 -8.31 21.55
CA LEU A 434 16.67 -8.45 20.15
C LEU A 434 16.68 -7.12 19.38
N ARG A 435 17.19 -6.04 19.98
CA ARG A 435 17.30 -4.71 19.37
C ARG A 435 17.81 -4.69 17.92
N PRO A 436 18.75 -5.52 17.45
CA PRO A 436 19.15 -5.52 16.03
C PRO A 436 18.01 -5.75 15.02
N LEU A 437 16.90 -6.36 15.45
CA LEU A 437 15.71 -6.57 14.62
C LEU A 437 14.67 -5.46 14.79
N PHE A 438 14.84 -4.55 15.76
CA PHE A 438 13.83 -3.57 16.17
C PHE A 438 14.35 -2.13 16.18
N ARG A 439 13.43 -1.20 16.03
CA ARG A 439 13.63 0.24 16.22
C ARG A 439 12.59 0.77 17.22
N ARG A 440 12.85 1.95 17.77
CA ARG A 440 11.89 2.64 18.64
C ARG A 440 10.69 3.10 17.81
N ALA A 441 9.49 2.84 18.32
CA ALA A 441 8.24 3.41 17.80
C ALA A 441 7.86 4.67 18.60
N ASP A 442 8.03 4.61 19.92
CA ASP A 442 7.97 5.76 20.83
C ASP A 442 8.85 5.47 22.08
N ALA A 443 8.56 6.09 23.23
CA ALA A 443 9.41 6.01 24.42
C ALA A 443 9.49 4.60 25.03
N ASP A 444 8.36 3.86 25.02
CA ASP A 444 8.22 2.54 25.65
C ASP A 444 7.81 1.44 24.66
N ARG A 445 7.64 1.77 23.38
CA ARG A 445 7.30 0.82 22.32
C ARG A 445 8.38 0.66 21.26
N VAL A 446 8.40 -0.54 20.69
CA VAL A 446 9.27 -0.92 19.58
C VAL A 446 8.47 -1.50 18.43
N THR A 447 9.04 -1.42 17.24
CA THR A 447 8.55 -2.09 16.03
C THR A 447 9.75 -2.69 15.29
N PHE A 448 9.51 -3.62 14.37
CA PHE A 448 10.59 -4.17 13.56
C PHE A 448 11.29 -3.06 12.76
N THR A 449 12.60 -3.21 12.54
CA THR A 449 13.36 -2.30 11.65
C THR A 449 12.80 -2.29 10.24
N HIS A 450 12.19 -3.40 9.82
CA HIS A 450 11.54 -3.55 8.53
C HIS A 450 10.30 -4.45 8.63
N SER A 451 9.19 -4.08 7.99
CA SER A 451 7.91 -4.83 8.02
C SER A 451 8.03 -6.27 7.52
N ALA A 452 8.95 -6.53 6.59
CA ALA A 452 9.31 -7.89 6.14
C ALA A 452 9.65 -8.88 7.27
N TYR A 453 10.24 -8.48 8.40
CA TYR A 453 10.45 -9.40 9.53
C TYR A 453 9.12 -9.85 10.14
N GLN A 454 8.19 -8.91 10.32
CA GLN A 454 6.87 -9.18 10.87
C GLN A 454 6.08 -10.14 9.97
N GLU A 455 6.17 -9.96 8.66
CA GLU A 455 5.52 -10.82 7.66
C GLU A 455 6.18 -12.19 7.58
N LEU A 456 7.50 -12.27 7.73
CA LEU A 456 8.22 -13.55 7.80
C LEU A 456 7.81 -14.34 9.06
N PHE A 457 7.72 -13.69 10.22
CA PHE A 457 7.22 -14.35 11.43
C PHE A 457 5.78 -14.82 11.26
N ALA A 458 4.92 -14.04 10.59
CA ALA A 458 3.56 -14.46 10.29
C ALA A 458 3.54 -15.67 9.34
N ALA A 459 4.36 -15.68 8.29
CA ALA A 459 4.52 -16.81 7.39
C ALA A 459 5.02 -18.08 8.12
N GLU A 460 6.04 -17.98 8.95
CA GLU A 460 6.55 -19.11 9.76
C GLU A 460 5.50 -19.60 10.77
N HIS A 461 4.70 -18.71 11.34
CA HIS A 461 3.61 -19.09 12.23
C HIS A 461 2.52 -19.88 11.50
N LEU A 462 2.15 -19.44 10.28
CA LEU A 462 1.20 -20.18 9.42
C LEU A 462 1.76 -21.54 8.98
N ARG A 463 3.08 -21.62 8.75
CA ARG A 463 3.75 -22.87 8.34
C ARG A 463 3.84 -23.89 9.47
N LEU A 464 4.19 -23.45 10.68
CA LEU A 464 4.48 -24.33 11.81
C LEU A 464 3.25 -24.67 12.67
N SER A 465 2.24 -23.80 12.69
CA SER A 465 1.05 -24.01 13.52
C SER A 465 -0.02 -24.74 12.72
N SER A 466 -0.78 -25.62 13.37
CA SER A 466 -2.11 -25.94 12.84
C SER A 466 -2.89 -24.62 12.82
N LEU A 467 -3.23 -24.14 11.64
CA LEU A 467 -3.99 -22.91 11.36
C LEU A 467 -5.38 -22.84 12.05
N GLN A 468 -5.71 -23.81 12.91
CA GLN A 468 -6.87 -23.84 13.78
C GLN A 468 -6.78 -22.72 14.83
N GLY A 469 -7.85 -21.92 14.94
CA GLY A 469 -7.98 -20.90 16.00
C GLY A 469 -7.39 -19.52 15.69
N ILE A 470 -6.89 -19.28 14.46
CA ILE A 470 -6.61 -17.90 14.02
C ILE A 470 -7.97 -17.21 13.80
N GLY A 471 -8.30 -16.25 14.68
CA GLY A 471 -9.51 -15.45 14.56
C GLY A 471 -9.51 -14.64 13.25
N ARG A 472 -10.70 -14.36 12.71
CA ARG A 472 -10.85 -13.38 11.64
C ARG A 472 -11.07 -11.98 12.24
N PRO A 473 -10.53 -10.92 11.61
CA PRO A 473 -9.77 -10.90 10.35
C PRO A 473 -8.25 -10.99 10.54
N ALA A 474 -7.57 -11.84 9.76
CA ALA A 474 -6.12 -11.90 9.69
C ALA A 474 -5.59 -10.96 8.58
N ARG A 475 -4.54 -10.19 8.85
CA ARG A 475 -3.81 -9.35 7.91
C ARG A 475 -2.91 -10.21 7.03
N LEU A 476 -3.42 -10.56 5.84
CA LEU A 476 -2.71 -11.39 4.86
C LEU A 476 -2.26 -10.51 3.69
N THR A 477 -0.95 -10.46 3.45
CA THR A 477 -0.35 -9.71 2.33
C THR A 477 0.24 -10.67 1.32
N GLU A 478 0.38 -10.22 0.07
CA GLU A 478 1.07 -10.98 -0.98
C GLU A 478 2.52 -11.33 -0.59
N GLN A 479 3.21 -10.44 0.13
CA GLN A 479 4.56 -10.72 0.62
C GLN A 479 4.60 -11.85 1.65
N LEU A 480 3.66 -11.85 2.60
CA LEU A 480 3.52 -12.94 3.57
C LEU A 480 3.25 -14.26 2.85
N ARG A 481 2.36 -14.27 1.84
CA ARG A 481 2.10 -15.46 1.00
C ARG A 481 3.37 -15.93 0.30
N ALA A 482 4.12 -15.03 -0.33
CA ALA A 482 5.37 -15.36 -1.03
C ALA A 482 6.42 -15.94 -0.06
N PHE A 483 6.53 -15.40 1.16
CA PHE A 483 7.39 -15.96 2.20
C PHE A 483 6.90 -17.34 2.65
N LEU A 484 5.61 -17.53 2.86
CA LEU A 484 5.03 -18.83 3.22
C LEU A 484 5.36 -19.88 2.14
N TYR A 485 5.15 -19.54 0.86
CA TYR A 485 5.51 -20.40 -0.26
C TYR A 485 7.00 -20.75 -0.25
N HIS A 486 7.86 -19.73 -0.23
CA HIS A 486 9.32 -19.93 -0.28
C HIS A 486 9.84 -20.81 0.85
N ARG A 487 9.31 -20.61 2.06
CA ARG A 487 9.72 -21.34 3.26
C ARG A 487 9.13 -22.76 3.33
N SER A 488 8.07 -23.04 2.57
CA SER A 488 7.40 -24.34 2.54
C SER A 488 7.69 -25.16 1.26
N ARG A 489 8.33 -24.57 0.23
CA ARG A 489 8.50 -25.19 -1.10
C ARG A 489 9.22 -26.55 -1.14
N HIS A 490 9.93 -26.91 -0.07
CA HIS A 490 10.63 -28.19 0.06
C HIS A 490 9.81 -29.26 0.79
N GLU A 491 8.62 -28.93 1.29
CA GLU A 491 7.73 -29.91 1.91
C GLU A 491 7.21 -30.88 0.84
N PRO A 492 7.28 -32.21 1.09
CA PRO A 492 6.88 -33.19 0.10
C PRO A 492 5.36 -33.13 -0.14
N GLY A 493 4.97 -33.09 -1.41
CA GLY A 493 3.58 -33.27 -1.81
C GLY A 493 3.11 -34.72 -1.71
N SER A 494 1.81 -34.95 -1.92
CA SER A 494 1.22 -36.28 -2.12
C SER A 494 0.88 -36.51 -3.60
N ASP A 495 0.64 -37.77 -3.97
CA ASP A 495 0.19 -38.14 -5.32
C ASP A 495 -1.10 -38.97 -5.31
N ASP A 496 -1.86 -38.89 -4.23
CA ASP A 496 -3.09 -39.65 -4.00
C ASP A 496 -4.36 -38.88 -4.40
N CYS A 497 -4.21 -37.66 -4.92
CA CYS A 497 -5.27 -36.72 -5.24
C CYS A 497 -6.16 -36.37 -4.03
N VAL A 498 -5.65 -36.54 -2.80
CA VAL A 498 -6.39 -36.23 -1.58
C VAL A 498 -6.05 -34.83 -1.11
N LEU A 499 -7.07 -33.98 -0.99
CA LEU A 499 -7.00 -32.73 -0.25
C LEU A 499 -7.29 -33.03 1.23
N PRO A 500 -6.31 -32.96 2.15
CA PRO A 500 -6.56 -33.25 3.55
C PRO A 500 -7.36 -32.13 4.22
N ALA A 501 -8.07 -32.48 5.30
CA ALA A 501 -8.67 -31.48 6.18
C ALA A 501 -7.60 -30.54 6.75
N GLY A 502 -7.98 -29.30 7.04
CA GLY A 502 -7.12 -28.25 7.56
C GLY A 502 -7.43 -26.90 6.96
N THR A 503 -6.64 -25.90 7.32
CA THR A 503 -6.81 -24.55 6.81
C THR A 503 -5.88 -24.29 5.63
N TYR A 504 -6.34 -23.48 4.69
CA TYR A 504 -5.67 -23.15 3.45
C TYR A 504 -5.73 -21.65 3.20
N LEU A 505 -4.65 -21.12 2.64
CA LEU A 505 -4.58 -19.75 2.14
C LEU A 505 -5.15 -19.70 0.72
N VAL A 506 -6.25 -18.97 0.55
CA VAL A 506 -6.99 -18.86 -0.71
C VAL A 506 -7.34 -17.41 -1.03
N GLY A 507 -7.79 -17.14 -2.25
CA GLY A 507 -8.11 -15.81 -2.75
C GLY A 507 -6.97 -15.21 -3.58
N PRO A 508 -7.29 -14.19 -4.41
CA PRO A 508 -6.29 -13.41 -5.12
C PRO A 508 -5.43 -12.60 -4.15
N SER A 509 -4.29 -12.09 -4.62
CA SER A 509 -3.29 -11.37 -3.82
C SER A 509 -3.83 -10.11 -3.14
N ASP A 510 -4.86 -9.46 -3.69
CA ASP A 510 -5.58 -8.33 -3.09
C ASP A 510 -6.68 -8.74 -2.09
N HIS A 511 -7.01 -10.03 -2.00
CA HIS A 511 -8.05 -10.53 -1.11
C HIS A 511 -7.75 -11.95 -0.60
N LEU A 512 -6.57 -12.09 0.01
CA LEU A 512 -6.14 -13.34 0.65
C LEU A 512 -6.99 -13.65 1.89
N MET A 513 -7.31 -14.92 2.07
CA MET A 513 -8.16 -15.43 3.15
C MET A 513 -7.67 -16.78 3.64
N LEU A 514 -7.84 -17.04 4.94
CA LEU A 514 -7.77 -18.40 5.48
C LEU A 514 -9.15 -19.08 5.39
N ARG A 515 -9.22 -20.27 4.79
CA ARG A 515 -10.42 -21.11 4.72
C ARG A 515 -10.14 -22.50 5.27
N GLU A 516 -11.11 -23.03 6.00
CA GLU A 516 -11.03 -24.38 6.57
C GLU A 516 -11.72 -25.39 5.65
N ILE A 517 -11.05 -26.51 5.43
CA ILE A 517 -11.58 -27.73 4.82
C ILE A 517 -11.78 -28.73 5.96
N THR A 518 -13.03 -29.07 6.24
CA THR A 518 -13.40 -29.87 7.43
C THR A 518 -13.26 -31.37 7.20
N THR A 519 -13.56 -31.84 5.99
CA THR A 519 -13.45 -33.25 5.59
C THR A 519 -12.42 -33.41 4.48
N PRO A 520 -11.55 -34.43 4.54
CA PRO A 520 -10.69 -34.77 3.41
C PRO A 520 -11.53 -35.17 2.20
N VAL A 521 -11.11 -34.74 1.02
CA VAL A 521 -11.79 -35.07 -0.24
C VAL A 521 -10.78 -35.58 -1.26
N ARG A 522 -11.14 -36.61 -2.02
CA ARG A 522 -10.33 -37.09 -3.14
C ARG A 522 -10.85 -36.50 -4.44
N PHE A 523 -9.95 -35.88 -5.19
CA PHE A 523 -10.22 -35.33 -6.50
C PHE A 523 -10.00 -36.37 -7.60
N ASP A 524 -10.79 -36.25 -8.66
CA ASP A 524 -10.38 -36.79 -9.95
C ASP A 524 -9.04 -36.17 -10.36
N ARG A 525 -8.09 -37.04 -10.73
CA ARG A 525 -6.75 -36.61 -11.17
C ARG A 525 -6.80 -35.65 -12.36
N TYR A 526 -7.74 -35.87 -13.27
CA TYR A 526 -7.94 -35.11 -14.50
C TYR A 526 -9.38 -34.62 -14.59
N THR A 527 -9.60 -33.54 -15.33
CA THR A 527 -10.93 -33.10 -15.77
C THR A 527 -11.69 -34.26 -16.42
N VAL A 528 -13.02 -34.29 -16.27
CA VAL A 528 -13.86 -35.32 -16.91
C VAL A 528 -13.63 -35.28 -18.42
N THR A 529 -13.34 -36.43 -19.01
CA THR A 529 -13.03 -36.54 -20.44
C THR A 529 -14.28 -36.80 -21.28
N VAL A 530 -14.21 -36.52 -22.58
CA VAL A 530 -15.24 -36.87 -23.57
C VAL A 530 -15.62 -38.35 -23.47
N ARG A 531 -14.63 -39.26 -23.34
CA ARG A 531 -14.88 -40.71 -23.17
C ARG A 531 -15.80 -41.00 -22.00
N ARG A 532 -15.46 -40.49 -20.82
CA ARG A 532 -16.26 -40.69 -19.59
C ARG A 532 -17.64 -40.06 -19.74
N TYR A 533 -17.73 -38.87 -20.31
CA TYR A 533 -19.01 -38.21 -20.51
C TYR A 533 -19.94 -38.97 -21.49
N ASN A 534 -19.38 -39.58 -22.54
CA ASN A 534 -20.15 -40.43 -23.46
C ASN A 534 -20.73 -41.68 -22.77
N GLU A 535 -20.03 -42.25 -21.79
CA GLU A 535 -20.56 -43.35 -20.98
C GLU A 535 -21.80 -42.90 -20.18
N PHE A 536 -21.75 -41.69 -19.62
CA PHE A 536 -22.92 -41.07 -18.96
C PHE A 536 -24.07 -40.83 -19.95
N LEU A 537 -23.80 -40.28 -21.14
CA LEU A 537 -24.85 -40.07 -22.15
C LEU A 537 -25.53 -41.38 -22.56
N ALA A 538 -24.76 -42.45 -22.74
CA ALA A 538 -25.30 -43.78 -23.04
C ALA A 538 -26.16 -44.33 -21.88
N ALA A 539 -25.78 -44.05 -20.63
CA ALA A 539 -26.58 -44.42 -19.46
C ALA A 539 -27.88 -43.61 -19.38
N VAL A 540 -27.84 -42.30 -19.66
CA VAL A 540 -29.03 -41.44 -19.73
C VAL A 540 -30.00 -41.91 -20.82
N GLU A 541 -29.48 -42.28 -22.00
CA GLU A 541 -30.31 -42.81 -23.09
C GLU A 541 -30.99 -44.13 -22.69
N ARG A 542 -30.28 -45.00 -21.97
CA ARG A 542 -30.77 -46.33 -21.61
C ARG A 542 -31.72 -46.35 -20.41
N TYR A 543 -31.48 -45.48 -19.42
CA TYR A 543 -32.14 -45.57 -18.11
C TYR A 543 -32.91 -44.29 -17.72
N GLY A 544 -32.76 -43.21 -18.47
CA GLY A 544 -33.20 -41.87 -18.08
C GLY A 544 -32.24 -41.22 -17.07
N SER A 545 -32.34 -39.89 -16.90
CA SER A 545 -31.44 -39.10 -16.06
C SER A 545 -31.96 -38.81 -14.65
N ALA A 546 -33.27 -38.95 -14.41
CA ALA A 546 -33.96 -38.43 -13.21
C ALA A 546 -33.35 -38.85 -11.86
N GLN A 547 -32.68 -40.00 -11.78
CA GLN A 547 -32.00 -40.48 -10.57
C GLN A 547 -30.70 -39.72 -10.22
N TRP A 548 -30.14 -39.00 -11.19
CA TRP A 548 -28.91 -38.22 -11.06
C TRP A 548 -29.15 -36.72 -11.11
N ASP A 549 -30.29 -36.29 -11.64
CA ASP A 549 -30.63 -34.89 -11.83
C ASP A 549 -30.70 -34.12 -10.51
N HIS A 550 -30.30 -32.84 -10.56
CA HIS A 550 -30.52 -31.95 -9.44
C HIS A 550 -32.03 -31.72 -9.26
N PRO A 551 -32.56 -31.67 -8.02
CA PRO A 551 -33.99 -31.46 -7.78
C PRO A 551 -34.58 -30.21 -8.45
N ASP A 552 -33.81 -29.12 -8.46
CA ASP A 552 -34.20 -27.85 -9.08
C ASP A 552 -33.88 -27.75 -10.59
N MET A 553 -33.44 -28.84 -11.23
CA MET A 553 -33.16 -28.84 -12.66
C MET A 553 -34.45 -28.60 -13.45
N PRO A 554 -34.50 -27.58 -14.33
CA PRO A 554 -35.67 -27.34 -15.15
C PRO A 554 -35.92 -28.51 -16.14
N PRO A 555 -37.19 -28.85 -16.42
CA PRO A 555 -37.54 -30.04 -17.21
C PRO A 555 -37.13 -29.96 -18.68
N ASP A 556 -36.83 -28.76 -19.18
CA ASP A 556 -36.40 -28.51 -20.56
C ASP A 556 -34.87 -28.63 -20.75
N VAL A 557 -34.11 -28.79 -19.67
CA VAL A 557 -32.64 -28.92 -19.77
C VAL A 557 -32.29 -30.33 -20.22
N SER A 558 -31.47 -30.42 -21.27
CA SER A 558 -30.89 -31.68 -21.75
C SER A 558 -29.46 -31.86 -21.24
N HIS A 559 -29.04 -33.13 -21.05
CA HIS A 559 -27.64 -33.46 -20.77
C HIS A 559 -26.77 -33.56 -22.01
N GLN A 560 -27.36 -33.49 -23.20
CA GLN A 560 -26.60 -33.44 -24.45
C GLN A 560 -25.69 -32.20 -24.47
N PRO A 561 -24.42 -32.34 -24.87
CA PRO A 561 -23.54 -31.19 -25.08
C PRO A 561 -24.14 -30.24 -26.12
N TRP A 562 -23.86 -28.94 -26.00
CA TRP A 562 -24.30 -27.95 -26.98
C TRP A 562 -23.46 -28.05 -28.27
N ILE A 563 -23.87 -28.91 -29.20
CA ILE A 563 -23.13 -29.24 -30.43
C ILE A 563 -22.90 -28.02 -31.33
N GLU A 564 -23.90 -27.15 -31.50
CA GLU A 564 -23.76 -25.97 -32.37
C GLU A 564 -22.71 -24.97 -31.87
N ARG A 565 -22.38 -25.01 -30.58
CA ARG A 565 -21.29 -24.20 -30.02
C ARG A 565 -19.93 -24.84 -30.18
N LEU A 566 -19.83 -26.15 -30.42
CA LEU A 566 -18.55 -26.83 -30.58
C LEU A 566 -17.79 -26.26 -31.76
N ARG A 567 -16.52 -25.92 -31.50
CA ARG A 567 -15.62 -25.51 -32.57
C ARG A 567 -15.28 -26.66 -33.53
N VAL A 568 -15.23 -27.88 -33.00
CA VAL A 568 -15.08 -29.13 -33.75
C VAL A 568 -16.39 -29.88 -33.64
N GLN A 569 -17.14 -30.00 -34.75
CA GLN A 569 -18.53 -30.48 -34.72
C GLN A 569 -18.65 -31.94 -34.27
N ASP A 570 -17.66 -32.77 -34.58
CA ASP A 570 -17.58 -34.18 -34.23
C ASP A 570 -16.79 -34.45 -32.94
N TYR A 571 -16.55 -33.43 -32.10
CA TYR A 571 -15.73 -33.53 -30.88
C TYR A 571 -16.12 -34.67 -29.93
N TYR A 572 -17.43 -34.98 -29.81
CA TYR A 572 -17.91 -36.06 -28.96
C TYR A 572 -17.95 -37.43 -29.65
N SER A 573 -17.84 -37.48 -30.98
CA SER A 573 -17.92 -38.71 -31.78
C SER A 573 -16.58 -39.17 -32.35
N ASP A 574 -15.63 -38.26 -32.56
CA ASP A 574 -14.29 -38.57 -33.06
C ASP A 574 -13.40 -39.10 -31.91
N PRO A 575 -12.87 -40.34 -32.01
CA PRO A 575 -11.98 -40.93 -31.02
C PRO A 575 -10.74 -40.09 -30.69
N ALA A 576 -10.28 -39.21 -31.58
CA ALA A 576 -9.14 -38.32 -31.33
C ALA A 576 -9.35 -37.39 -30.12
N TYR A 577 -10.62 -37.10 -29.78
CA TYR A 577 -10.98 -36.23 -28.66
C TYR A 577 -11.38 -36.99 -27.39
N ALA A 578 -11.30 -38.33 -27.38
CA ALA A 578 -11.73 -39.16 -26.26
C ALA A 578 -11.07 -38.79 -24.92
N ASP A 579 -9.80 -38.36 -24.94
CA ASP A 579 -9.03 -37.94 -23.77
C ASP A 579 -8.95 -36.40 -23.60
N HIS A 580 -9.76 -35.64 -24.34
CA HIS A 580 -9.94 -34.21 -24.11
C HIS A 580 -11.05 -33.94 -23.08
N PRO A 581 -11.07 -32.76 -22.43
CA PRO A 581 -12.11 -32.39 -21.49
C PRO A 581 -13.52 -32.42 -22.10
N ALA A 582 -14.51 -32.89 -21.34
CA ALA A 582 -15.92 -32.72 -21.70
C ALA A 582 -16.31 -31.23 -21.55
N ILE A 583 -16.50 -30.55 -22.68
CA ILE A 583 -16.85 -29.12 -22.80
C ILE A 583 -18.26 -28.93 -23.37
N CYS A 584 -18.78 -27.70 -23.36
CA CYS A 584 -20.17 -27.42 -23.78
C CYS A 584 -21.21 -28.15 -22.95
N VAL A 585 -20.90 -28.36 -21.66
CA VAL A 585 -21.79 -28.97 -20.67
C VAL A 585 -22.32 -27.90 -19.70
N SER A 586 -23.60 -28.04 -19.34
CA SER A 586 -24.25 -27.16 -18.37
C SER A 586 -23.83 -27.50 -16.94
N TRP A 587 -24.13 -26.63 -15.97
CA TRP A 587 -23.90 -26.96 -14.55
C TRP A 587 -24.75 -28.16 -14.12
N TRP A 588 -26.00 -28.23 -14.61
CA TRP A 588 -26.92 -29.33 -14.35
C TRP A 588 -26.35 -30.67 -14.84
N SER A 589 -25.76 -30.68 -16.03
CA SER A 589 -25.15 -31.88 -16.58
C SER A 589 -23.90 -32.29 -15.83
N ALA A 590 -23.06 -31.34 -15.41
CA ALA A 590 -21.89 -31.61 -14.58
C ALA A 590 -22.29 -32.19 -13.20
N HIS A 591 -23.37 -31.68 -12.60
CA HIS A 591 -23.94 -32.23 -11.37
C HIS A 591 -24.42 -33.66 -11.56
N ALA A 592 -25.27 -33.90 -12.58
CA ALA A 592 -25.83 -35.21 -12.85
C ALA A 592 -24.74 -36.24 -13.19
N PHE A 593 -23.73 -35.86 -13.96
CA PHE A 593 -22.56 -36.69 -14.22
C PHE A 593 -21.84 -37.08 -12.91
N ALA A 594 -21.59 -36.11 -12.03
CA ALA A 594 -20.91 -36.40 -10.77
C ALA A 594 -21.71 -37.42 -9.94
N ARG A 595 -23.04 -37.28 -9.89
CA ARG A 595 -23.94 -38.23 -9.20
C ARG A 595 -23.96 -39.60 -9.87
N PHE A 596 -23.88 -39.66 -11.21
CA PHE A 596 -23.77 -40.90 -11.97
C PHE A 596 -22.54 -41.71 -11.57
N GLU A 597 -21.40 -41.06 -11.34
CA GLU A 597 -20.20 -41.71 -10.83
C GLU A 597 -20.18 -41.93 -9.31
N GLY A 598 -21.25 -41.60 -8.58
CA GLY A 598 -21.29 -41.69 -7.12
C GLY A 598 -20.47 -40.60 -6.40
N LYS A 599 -20.16 -39.51 -7.10
CA LYS A 599 -19.33 -38.37 -6.65
C LYS A 599 -20.15 -37.09 -6.53
N ARG A 600 -19.46 -35.96 -6.31
CA ARG A 600 -20.01 -34.60 -6.38
C ARG A 600 -19.05 -33.64 -7.11
N LEU A 601 -19.52 -32.43 -7.40
CA LEU A 601 -18.63 -31.34 -7.81
C LEU A 601 -17.86 -30.80 -6.59
N PRO A 602 -16.59 -30.40 -6.75
CA PRO A 602 -15.85 -29.70 -5.69
C PRO A 602 -16.51 -28.36 -5.39
N THR A 603 -16.39 -27.87 -4.17
CA THR A 603 -16.63 -26.45 -3.88
C THR A 603 -15.49 -25.61 -4.47
N SER A 604 -15.72 -24.33 -4.74
CA SER A 604 -14.68 -23.41 -5.21
C SER A 604 -13.51 -23.25 -4.22
N THR A 605 -13.76 -23.46 -2.92
CA THR A 605 -12.72 -23.40 -1.89
C THR A 605 -11.88 -24.67 -1.88
N GLU A 606 -12.51 -25.84 -1.97
CA GLU A 606 -11.79 -27.12 -2.14
C GLU A 606 -10.95 -27.12 -3.40
N TRP A 607 -11.51 -26.64 -4.51
CA TRP A 607 -10.83 -26.59 -5.80
C TRP A 607 -9.54 -25.75 -5.71
N GLU A 608 -9.63 -24.55 -5.15
CA GLU A 608 -8.47 -23.66 -5.01
C GLU A 608 -7.45 -24.22 -4.01
N ALA A 609 -7.92 -24.74 -2.87
CA ALA A 609 -7.06 -25.38 -1.88
C ALA A 609 -6.31 -26.57 -2.48
N ALA A 610 -6.97 -27.37 -3.33
CA ALA A 610 -6.36 -28.49 -4.04
C ALA A 610 -5.34 -28.05 -5.11
N ALA A 611 -5.56 -26.91 -5.75
CA ALA A 611 -4.63 -26.36 -6.74
C ALA A 611 -3.35 -25.80 -6.10
N ARG A 612 -3.49 -25.08 -4.97
CA ARG A 612 -2.40 -24.36 -4.30
C ARG A 612 -1.70 -25.17 -3.23
N GLY A 613 -2.43 -26.00 -2.49
CA GLY A 613 -1.93 -26.55 -1.23
C GLY A 613 -1.87 -25.50 -0.12
N ARG A 614 -1.16 -25.82 0.96
CA ARG A 614 -1.10 -24.98 2.18
C ARG A 614 -0.12 -23.81 2.08
N ASP A 615 0.80 -23.88 1.12
CA ASP A 615 1.89 -22.91 0.98
C ASP A 615 1.50 -21.65 0.19
N GLY A 616 0.29 -21.61 -0.37
CA GLY A 616 -0.26 -20.44 -1.03
C GLY A 616 0.36 -20.12 -2.39
N ARG A 617 1.04 -21.06 -3.06
CA ARG A 617 1.59 -20.85 -4.43
C ARG A 617 0.56 -20.28 -5.42
N LEU A 618 1.03 -19.52 -6.41
CA LEU A 618 0.18 -18.88 -7.43
C LEU A 618 -0.34 -19.87 -8.49
N PHE A 619 0.52 -20.80 -8.90
CA PHE A 619 0.23 -21.86 -9.87
C PHE A 619 0.48 -23.23 -9.24
N PRO A 620 -0.14 -24.31 -9.74
CA PRO A 620 0.06 -25.66 -9.19
C PRO A 620 1.55 -26.06 -9.09
N TRP A 621 2.37 -25.61 -10.05
CA TRP A 621 3.81 -25.86 -10.10
C TRP A 621 4.68 -24.89 -9.29
N GLY A 622 4.14 -23.77 -8.79
CA GLY A 622 4.89 -22.77 -8.05
C GLY A 622 4.48 -21.33 -8.38
N ASP A 623 5.34 -20.37 -8.05
CA ASP A 623 5.10 -18.93 -8.29
C ASP A 623 5.67 -18.42 -9.62
N GLU A 624 6.49 -19.23 -10.30
CA GLU A 624 7.14 -18.83 -11.56
C GLU A 624 6.21 -19.00 -12.77
N ILE A 625 6.37 -18.09 -13.73
CA ILE A 625 5.66 -18.15 -15.01
C ILE A 625 6.27 -19.23 -15.89
N ASP A 626 5.49 -20.28 -16.19
CA ASP A 626 5.87 -21.34 -17.14
C ASP A 626 4.76 -21.53 -18.19
N LEU A 627 4.88 -20.84 -19.33
CA LEU A 627 3.94 -20.97 -20.46
C LEU A 627 3.95 -22.35 -21.12
N GLN A 628 4.93 -23.21 -20.82
CA GLN A 628 4.95 -24.60 -21.30
C GLN A 628 4.14 -25.52 -20.37
N ALA A 629 3.95 -25.13 -19.11
CA ALA A 629 3.17 -25.87 -18.14
C ALA A 629 1.66 -25.60 -18.25
N VAL A 630 1.20 -24.65 -19.07
CA VAL A 630 -0.22 -24.27 -19.12
C VAL A 630 -0.73 -24.03 -20.53
N ASN A 631 -1.97 -24.44 -20.78
CA ASN A 631 -2.71 -24.07 -21.98
C ASN A 631 -3.50 -22.77 -21.71
N CYS A 632 -3.01 -21.63 -22.16
CA CYS A 632 -3.64 -20.31 -22.04
C CYS A 632 -3.40 -19.46 -23.29
N ALA A 633 -4.03 -18.30 -23.41
CA ALA A 633 -3.95 -17.46 -24.61
C ALA A 633 -2.51 -17.04 -24.96
N ASP A 634 -1.69 -16.74 -23.94
CA ASP A 634 -0.28 -16.38 -24.11
C ASP A 634 0.55 -17.50 -24.76
N ALA A 635 0.14 -18.78 -24.65
CA ALA A 635 0.81 -19.89 -25.33
C ALA A 635 0.63 -19.86 -26.86
N TYR A 636 -0.29 -19.02 -27.35
CA TYR A 636 -0.60 -18.83 -28.77
C TYR A 636 -0.20 -17.44 -29.30
N SER A 637 0.49 -16.63 -28.49
CA SER A 637 0.94 -15.29 -28.89
C SER A 637 2.45 -15.17 -28.83
N ASP A 638 3.01 -14.33 -29.71
CA ASP A 638 4.44 -13.99 -29.73
C ASP A 638 4.80 -12.88 -28.73
N ARG A 639 3.81 -12.33 -28.01
CA ARG A 639 4.00 -11.29 -26.99
C ARG A 639 3.12 -11.54 -25.75
N PRO A 640 3.55 -11.08 -24.55
CA PRO A 640 2.75 -11.17 -23.34
C PRO A 640 1.40 -10.44 -23.43
N LEU A 641 0.31 -11.07 -23.01
CA LEU A 641 -1.06 -10.52 -23.06
C LEU A 641 -1.42 -9.85 -21.73
N ILE A 642 -0.64 -8.83 -21.35
CA ILE A 642 -0.70 -8.20 -20.02
C ILE A 642 -1.99 -7.39 -19.82
N THR A 643 -2.52 -6.77 -20.87
CA THR A 643 -3.76 -5.97 -20.81
C THR A 643 -4.90 -6.61 -21.58
N TYR A 644 -6.15 -6.22 -21.25
CA TYR A 644 -7.32 -6.70 -21.97
C TYR A 644 -7.28 -6.23 -23.43
N GLU A 645 -6.82 -5.01 -23.66
CA GLU A 645 -6.68 -4.41 -24.99
C GLU A 645 -5.67 -5.18 -25.84
N THR A 646 -4.53 -5.56 -25.26
CA THR A 646 -3.51 -6.37 -25.95
C THR A 646 -4.05 -7.75 -26.31
N TRP A 647 -4.78 -8.38 -25.38
CA TRP A 647 -5.45 -9.65 -25.61
C TRP A 647 -6.52 -9.53 -26.71
N LEU A 648 -7.34 -8.48 -26.67
CA LEU A 648 -8.41 -8.23 -27.64
C LEU A 648 -7.83 -7.99 -29.04
N GLU A 649 -6.75 -7.22 -29.15
CA GLU A 649 -6.04 -7.02 -30.43
C GLU A 649 -5.52 -8.35 -31.02
N GLU A 650 -4.92 -9.22 -30.22
CA GLU A 650 -4.43 -10.52 -30.70
C GLU A 650 -5.59 -11.44 -31.09
N HIS A 651 -6.69 -11.40 -30.35
CA HIS A 651 -7.92 -12.11 -30.68
C HIS A 651 -8.51 -11.61 -32.01
N ASP A 652 -8.66 -10.30 -32.19
CA ASP A 652 -9.23 -9.67 -33.39
C ASP A 652 -8.33 -9.90 -34.63
N ARG A 653 -7.01 -10.01 -34.44
CA ARG A 653 -6.05 -10.43 -35.48
C ARG A 653 -6.12 -11.92 -35.81
N GLY A 654 -6.96 -12.69 -35.11
CA GLY A 654 -7.14 -14.12 -35.31
C GLY A 654 -5.96 -14.97 -34.83
N ARG A 655 -5.06 -14.44 -34.00
CA ARG A 655 -3.88 -15.17 -33.49
C ARG A 655 -4.27 -16.24 -32.47
N LEU A 656 -5.32 -15.95 -31.70
CA LEU A 656 -5.96 -16.93 -30.81
C LEU A 656 -6.95 -17.84 -31.52
N ARG A 657 -7.07 -17.72 -32.86
CA ARG A 657 -8.01 -18.56 -33.62
C ARG A 657 -7.73 -20.01 -33.38
N ASP A 658 -6.48 -20.47 -33.25
CA ASP A 658 -6.14 -21.89 -33.06
C ASP A 658 -6.10 -22.35 -31.60
N ALA A 659 -6.43 -21.46 -30.66
CA ALA A 659 -6.53 -21.81 -29.25
C ALA A 659 -7.71 -22.76 -29.00
N PHE A 660 -7.45 -23.88 -28.34
CA PHE A 660 -8.41 -24.97 -28.16
C PHE A 660 -8.05 -25.83 -26.95
N PRO A 661 -9.00 -26.54 -26.30
CA PRO A 661 -8.67 -27.48 -25.24
C PRO A 661 -7.70 -28.56 -25.74
N ARG A 662 -6.73 -28.91 -24.91
CA ARG A 662 -5.76 -29.98 -25.13
C ARG A 662 -6.17 -31.23 -24.36
N PRO A 663 -5.63 -32.42 -24.69
CA PRO A 663 -5.82 -33.62 -23.89
C PRO A 663 -5.49 -33.39 -22.42
N VAL A 664 -6.20 -34.06 -21.51
CA VAL A 664 -6.07 -33.83 -20.07
C VAL A 664 -4.67 -34.14 -19.50
N HIS A 665 -3.86 -34.86 -20.25
CA HIS A 665 -2.47 -35.22 -19.91
C HIS A 665 -1.42 -34.38 -20.64
N ALA A 666 -1.80 -33.38 -21.45
CA ALA A 666 -0.87 -32.63 -22.30
C ALA A 666 0.16 -31.77 -21.54
N HIS A 667 -0.10 -31.44 -20.27
CA HIS A 667 0.76 -30.57 -19.46
C HIS A 667 1.03 -31.24 -18.11
N GLU A 668 1.98 -32.17 -18.08
CA GLU A 668 2.31 -32.97 -16.89
C GLU A 668 2.83 -32.12 -15.71
N ARG A 669 3.49 -31.00 -16.02
CA ARG A 669 3.98 -30.05 -15.00
C ARG A 669 2.85 -29.27 -14.32
N ASN A 670 1.67 -29.18 -14.94
CA ASN A 670 0.48 -28.59 -14.33
C ASN A 670 -0.09 -29.53 -13.27
N ARG A 671 0.66 -29.73 -12.20
CA ARG A 671 0.36 -30.73 -11.18
C ARG A 671 0.39 -30.07 -9.82
N SER A 672 -0.71 -30.20 -9.10
CA SER A 672 -0.84 -29.63 -7.76
C SER A 672 0.00 -30.41 -6.74
N PRO A 673 0.18 -29.88 -5.51
CA PRO A 673 0.87 -30.57 -4.42
C PRO A 673 0.28 -31.93 -4.04
N PHE A 674 -0.95 -32.22 -4.48
CA PHE A 674 -1.66 -33.48 -4.19
C PHE A 674 -1.70 -34.42 -5.40
N GLY A 675 -1.01 -34.08 -6.49
CA GLY A 675 -0.96 -34.90 -7.70
C GLY A 675 -2.13 -34.70 -8.67
N ILE A 676 -2.87 -33.61 -8.54
CA ILE A 676 -4.02 -33.31 -9.39
C ILE A 676 -3.56 -32.50 -10.60
N HIS A 677 -3.91 -32.92 -11.81
CA HIS A 677 -3.41 -32.36 -13.06
C HIS A 677 -4.33 -31.32 -13.68
N GLN A 678 -3.71 -30.40 -14.44
CA GLN A 678 -4.35 -29.34 -15.22
C GLN A 678 -5.36 -28.54 -14.41
N MET A 679 -4.97 -28.11 -13.21
CA MET A 679 -5.85 -27.28 -12.38
C MET A 679 -6.01 -25.89 -13.02
N VAL A 680 -4.94 -25.29 -13.54
CA VAL A 680 -5.05 -23.96 -14.17
C VAL A 680 -4.98 -24.06 -15.70
N GLY A 681 -5.78 -23.26 -16.39
CA GLY A 681 -5.84 -23.21 -17.84
C GLY A 681 -6.52 -24.44 -18.43
N ASN A 682 -6.33 -24.62 -19.74
CA ASN A 682 -7.08 -25.56 -20.55
C ASN A 682 -8.58 -25.26 -20.58
N VAL A 683 -9.33 -25.57 -19.53
CA VAL A 683 -10.76 -25.23 -19.41
C VAL A 683 -11.08 -24.73 -18.01
N TRP A 684 -12.00 -23.78 -17.93
CA TRP A 684 -12.67 -23.46 -16.67
C TRP A 684 -13.39 -24.68 -16.12
N GLU A 685 -13.41 -24.83 -14.81
CA GLU A 685 -14.08 -25.98 -14.18
C GLU A 685 -15.24 -25.57 -13.28
N ARG A 686 -16.39 -26.21 -13.49
CA ARG A 686 -17.60 -26.04 -12.66
C ARG A 686 -17.37 -26.48 -11.23
N THR A 687 -17.96 -25.73 -10.30
CA THR A 687 -17.98 -26.07 -8.87
C THR A 687 -19.41 -26.17 -8.35
N SER A 688 -19.58 -26.76 -7.17
CA SER A 688 -20.85 -26.78 -6.42
C SER A 688 -21.13 -25.46 -5.69
N THR A 689 -20.20 -24.50 -5.70
CA THR A 689 -20.44 -23.17 -5.11
C THR A 689 -21.31 -22.35 -6.06
N ILE A 690 -22.50 -21.96 -5.59
CA ILE A 690 -23.51 -21.26 -6.38
C ILE A 690 -23.91 -19.91 -5.77
N LEU A 691 -24.30 -18.99 -6.63
CA LEU A 691 -25.03 -17.77 -6.30
C LEU A 691 -26.47 -17.98 -6.77
N ALA A 692 -27.30 -18.57 -5.90
CA ALA A 692 -28.63 -19.04 -6.25
C ALA A 692 -29.57 -17.90 -6.71
N ASP A 693 -29.42 -16.71 -6.13
CA ASP A 693 -30.16 -15.49 -6.49
C ASP A 693 -29.87 -15.02 -7.93
N ARG A 694 -28.70 -15.38 -8.46
CA ARG A 694 -28.26 -15.02 -9.81
C ARG A 694 -28.38 -16.16 -10.82
N GLY A 695 -28.64 -17.38 -10.36
CA GLY A 695 -28.65 -18.57 -11.21
C GLY A 695 -27.26 -18.90 -11.78
N GLU A 696 -26.20 -18.62 -11.01
CA GLU A 696 -24.80 -18.74 -11.43
C GLU A 696 -24.00 -19.68 -10.53
N SER A 697 -23.05 -20.40 -11.11
CA SER A 697 -22.05 -21.21 -10.40
C SER A 697 -20.68 -20.57 -10.52
N VAL A 698 -19.86 -20.70 -9.47
CA VAL A 698 -18.44 -20.33 -9.54
C VAL A 698 -17.72 -21.34 -10.42
N ILE A 699 -16.91 -20.84 -11.35
CA ILE A 699 -15.97 -21.61 -12.15
C ILE A 699 -14.53 -21.23 -11.76
N CYS A 700 -13.60 -22.18 -11.82
CA CYS A 700 -12.22 -21.98 -11.37
C CYS A 700 -11.19 -22.31 -12.46
N GLY A 701 -10.01 -21.70 -12.37
CA GLY A 701 -8.78 -22.11 -13.05
C GLY A 701 -8.41 -21.40 -14.35
N GLY A 702 -9.35 -20.75 -15.03
CA GLY A 702 -9.08 -20.16 -16.35
C GLY A 702 -9.10 -21.18 -17.50
N SER A 703 -9.20 -20.70 -18.73
CA SER A 703 -9.22 -21.54 -19.95
C SER A 703 -8.14 -21.16 -20.96
N PHE A 704 -8.02 -21.96 -22.01
CA PHE A 704 -7.08 -21.79 -23.13
C PHE A 704 -7.13 -20.42 -23.81
N ASP A 705 -8.25 -19.69 -23.71
CA ASP A 705 -8.49 -18.39 -24.33
C ASP A 705 -8.32 -17.22 -23.35
N ASN A 706 -8.00 -17.48 -22.08
CA ASN A 706 -7.69 -16.42 -21.11
C ASN A 706 -6.20 -16.07 -21.13
N PRO A 707 -5.85 -14.78 -20.94
CA PRO A 707 -4.46 -14.39 -20.78
C PRO A 707 -3.90 -14.99 -19.48
N TYR A 708 -2.60 -15.25 -19.44
CA TYR A 708 -1.89 -15.91 -18.35
C TYR A 708 -2.20 -15.31 -16.97
N ARG A 709 -2.31 -13.98 -16.88
CA ARG A 709 -2.67 -13.27 -15.63
C ARG A 709 -4.03 -13.67 -15.05
N ALA A 710 -4.92 -14.21 -15.87
CA ALA A 710 -6.25 -14.69 -15.50
C ALA A 710 -6.32 -16.23 -15.38
N VAL A 711 -5.16 -16.90 -15.37
CA VAL A 711 -5.00 -18.36 -15.30
C VAL A 711 -4.13 -18.71 -14.09
N GLN A 712 -4.61 -18.36 -12.90
CA GLN A 712 -3.96 -18.67 -11.62
C GLN A 712 -4.85 -19.60 -10.80
N ALA A 713 -4.28 -20.22 -9.77
CA ALA A 713 -5.04 -21.09 -8.88
C ALA A 713 -6.13 -20.35 -8.10
N SER A 714 -5.99 -19.03 -7.92
CA SER A 714 -7.00 -18.14 -7.33
C SER A 714 -8.04 -17.62 -8.32
N SER A 715 -7.86 -17.85 -9.63
CA SER A 715 -8.74 -17.32 -10.67
C SER A 715 -10.13 -17.93 -10.59
N LYS A 716 -11.14 -17.06 -10.45
CA LYS A 716 -12.55 -17.42 -10.35
C LYS A 716 -13.37 -16.61 -11.34
N GLY A 717 -14.35 -17.26 -11.94
CA GLY A 717 -15.38 -16.64 -12.77
C GLY A 717 -16.77 -17.04 -12.30
N LEU A 718 -17.79 -16.44 -12.92
CA LEU A 718 -19.18 -16.83 -12.75
C LEU A 718 -19.72 -17.32 -14.09
N ALA A 719 -20.45 -18.43 -14.07
CA ALA A 719 -21.17 -18.94 -15.23
C ALA A 719 -22.58 -19.34 -14.84
N GLY A 720 -23.57 -18.86 -15.60
CA GLY A 720 -24.96 -19.26 -15.45
C GLY A 720 -25.14 -20.78 -15.55
N PHE A 721 -26.13 -21.31 -14.83
CA PHE A 721 -26.35 -22.76 -14.76
C PHE A 721 -26.62 -23.41 -16.12
N ARG A 722 -27.29 -22.68 -17.03
CA ARG A 722 -27.63 -23.12 -18.39
C ARG A 722 -26.57 -22.80 -19.44
N ILE A 723 -25.58 -21.96 -19.14
CA ILE A 723 -24.55 -21.60 -20.11
C ILE A 723 -23.77 -22.87 -20.44
N SER A 724 -23.56 -23.19 -21.71
CA SER A 724 -22.57 -24.20 -22.13
C SER A 724 -21.55 -23.51 -23.02
N SER A 725 -20.26 -23.78 -22.81
CA SER A 725 -19.15 -23.12 -23.50
C SER A 725 -18.04 -24.11 -23.84
N ASN A 726 -17.34 -23.88 -24.95
CA ASN A 726 -16.15 -24.64 -25.35
C ASN A 726 -14.98 -24.48 -24.37
N ALA A 727 -15.02 -23.46 -23.54
CA ALA A 727 -13.99 -23.16 -22.55
C ALA A 727 -14.34 -23.65 -21.14
N ILE A 728 -15.51 -24.30 -20.93
CA ILE A 728 -15.95 -24.74 -19.61
C ILE A 728 -16.16 -26.26 -19.60
N GLY A 729 -15.40 -26.94 -18.74
CA GLY A 729 -15.57 -28.33 -18.35
C GLY A 729 -15.79 -28.46 -16.83
N PHE A 730 -15.42 -29.61 -16.26
CA PHE A 730 -15.58 -29.88 -14.83
C PHE A 730 -14.79 -31.12 -14.39
N ARG A 731 -14.58 -31.24 -13.07
CA ARG A 731 -14.07 -32.47 -12.44
C ARG A 731 -14.90 -32.83 -11.22
N CYS A 732 -14.76 -34.07 -10.77
CA CYS A 732 -15.50 -34.59 -9.62
C CYS A 732 -14.60 -34.81 -8.41
N VAL A 733 -15.23 -34.89 -7.24
CA VAL A 733 -14.60 -35.27 -5.97
C VAL A 733 -15.47 -36.28 -5.23
N GLU A 734 -14.85 -37.10 -4.39
CA GLU A 734 -15.49 -37.99 -3.42
C GLU A 734 -15.04 -37.65 -1.99
N GLU A 735 -15.94 -37.80 -1.02
CA GLU A 735 -15.63 -37.69 0.41
C GLU A 735 -14.87 -38.94 0.87
N LEU A 736 -13.98 -38.79 1.87
CA LEU A 736 -13.18 -39.89 2.46
C LEU A 736 -13.57 -40.27 3.88
#